data_AF-A0A1F8U4N5-F1
#
_entry.id   AF-A0A1F8U4N5-F1
#
_cell.length_a   1.000
_cell.length_b   1.000
_cell.length_c   1.000
_cell.angle_alpha   90.00
_cell.angle_beta   90.00
_cell.angle_gamma   90.00
#
_symmetry.space_group_name_H-M   'P 1'
#
loop_
_entity.id
_entity.type
_entity.pdbx_description
1 polymer ?
#
loop_
_entity_poly.entity_id
_entity_poly.type
_entity_poly.pdbx_seq_one_letter_code
_entity_poly.pdbx_strand_id
1 'polypeptide(L)'
;MLDKFKSEIRKLGWQGELYKPHKHVALLAGLKALEREGFLTSRIYFSQLFKDDFSNIFQSLSNNAGNSCRPHTPFFHLHTSLFWKLISKEGKQEELDKVTTIGSAGALDELVECAEVSDEFLEILKNGELKDKLVLYIYSCLRENMKPQISMTESFERMSFPSSDSSFSNPFVSYLNSLQRSGGCNENALAESQACNPQFSSIHVEHPLANIIFDELSGPDDKHIILTGHAGDGKSTLALQVFKRFIGIASGSPLKKPMNAREDMPGVSIFKDLSERNNDQDQDLLNELVHKQRRFLLVTNTGTLLDLIKNNSNHFHDEKITLESKVLDAISTETGEGKLSLGSVEFRVFNLARMDNLGLARQIFEKMINPERWEVCQGRSCKEGCPIYFNIDLILQNQQRTVERIFLAYRRMYEYGTRLTIRQFTEHLAYMITSGLEYADIKMMQQNSQRPLVVEHLFFNRFFGDNGHSADIDASPMKAIQEVARQGFGERPCPMWEHRLWLRSSGKTFDFGVESCKVDFNKLREHGARENSYLGMTPEHAREQVRRMLYFLYDFNKEEQTFLGQYLNSPTLLKWRDWQLYDNQLGFQEKTILEQKIYHVLQEHFTGIRLPEGSTQNDRRLYVTLSRRRTEVRQSAQVVLAQIDWDSIELRLNGFESASGETRYDLMLYGKDRIDGVDLMLKIPFLDYVMMRHFGELGEVLQSSYLERLDRFKAQVQKRAASGADSDRIMLVRLKTDHTFRRQHYAVNNNRLEVTDVL
;
A
#
# COMPACT_ATOMS: atom_id res chain seq x y z
N MET A 1 -44.45 4.51 27.35
CA MET A 1 -43.40 3.68 27.96
C MET A 1 -42.01 4.27 27.71
N LEU A 2 -41.61 4.48 26.44
CA LEU A 2 -40.29 5.04 26.08
C LEU A 2 -39.99 6.44 26.66
N ASP A 3 -40.96 7.34 26.72
CA ASP A 3 -40.74 8.73 27.17
C ASP A 3 -40.30 8.85 28.64
N LYS A 4 -40.60 7.83 29.46
CA LYS A 4 -40.14 7.74 30.86
C LYS A 4 -38.61 7.76 30.95
N PHE A 5 -37.94 7.02 30.06
CA PHE A 5 -36.48 6.84 30.08
C PHE A 5 -35.72 7.91 29.28
N LYS A 6 -36.35 8.53 28.27
CA LYS A 6 -35.70 9.54 27.42
C LYS A 6 -35.07 10.68 28.23
N SER A 7 -35.79 11.19 29.23
CA SER A 7 -35.32 12.32 30.07
C SER A 7 -34.05 11.99 30.86
N GLU A 8 -33.89 10.72 31.24
CA GLU A 8 -32.76 10.21 32.02
C GLU A 8 -31.59 9.86 31.12
N ILE A 9 -31.86 9.20 29.98
CA ILE A 9 -30.87 8.88 28.95
C ILE A 9 -30.17 10.16 28.48
N ARG A 10 -30.92 11.23 28.21
CA ARG A 10 -30.34 12.52 27.79
C ARG A 10 -29.34 13.10 28.80
N LYS A 11 -29.52 12.81 30.09
CA LYS A 11 -28.65 13.31 31.17
C LYS A 11 -27.39 12.47 31.38
N LEU A 12 -27.34 11.22 30.90
CA LEU A 12 -26.24 10.27 31.19
C LEU A 12 -24.84 10.81 30.83
N GLY A 13 -24.74 11.63 29.79
CA GLY A 13 -23.47 12.14 29.28
C GLY A 13 -22.95 13.38 29.98
N TRP A 14 -23.73 14.02 30.86
CA TRP A 14 -23.37 15.31 31.44
C TRP A 14 -22.75 15.18 32.83
N GLN A 15 -21.56 15.76 33.01
CA GLN A 15 -20.94 16.02 34.31
C GLN A 15 -20.77 17.54 34.48
N GLY A 16 -21.75 18.20 35.11
CA GLY A 16 -21.82 19.66 35.11
C GLY A 16 -22.05 20.19 33.68
N GLU A 17 -21.20 21.12 33.23
CA GLU A 17 -21.25 21.70 31.88
C GLU A 17 -20.47 20.87 30.83
N LEU A 18 -19.78 19.79 31.23
CA LEU A 18 -18.95 18.98 30.33
C LEU A 18 -19.68 17.70 29.90
N TYR A 19 -19.77 17.49 28.59
CA TYR A 19 -20.32 16.26 28.01
C TYR A 19 -19.25 15.18 27.79
N LYS A 20 -19.52 13.95 28.26
CA LYS A 20 -18.71 12.73 28.04
C LYS A 20 -19.59 11.62 27.44
N PRO A 21 -19.17 10.97 26.34
CA PRO A 21 -19.99 9.98 25.64
C PRO A 21 -20.07 8.62 26.38
N HIS A 22 -19.18 8.35 27.34
CA HIS A 22 -18.90 7.01 27.87
C HIS A 22 -20.14 6.25 28.37
N LYS A 23 -21.09 6.92 29.06
CA LYS A 23 -22.30 6.24 29.55
C LYS A 23 -23.26 5.85 28.42
N HIS A 24 -23.41 6.70 27.40
CA HIS A 24 -24.22 6.37 26.22
C HIS A 24 -23.59 5.22 25.42
N VAL A 25 -22.26 5.20 25.32
CA VAL A 25 -21.51 4.10 24.68
C VAL A 25 -21.66 2.79 25.45
N ALA A 26 -21.57 2.82 26.79
CA ALA A 26 -21.79 1.64 27.63
C ALA A 26 -23.22 1.11 27.51
N LEU A 27 -24.22 2.00 27.42
CA LEU A 27 -25.60 1.60 27.21
C LEU A 27 -25.76 0.90 25.86
N LEU A 28 -25.21 1.44 24.77
CA LEU A 28 -25.25 0.82 23.44
C LEU A 28 -24.55 -0.55 23.41
N ALA A 29 -23.40 -0.69 24.07
CA ALA A 29 -22.71 -1.97 24.22
C ALA A 29 -23.56 -2.98 25.01
N GLY A 30 -24.29 -2.52 26.04
CA GLY A 30 -25.24 -3.34 26.80
C GLY A 30 -26.42 -3.82 25.96
N LEU A 31 -26.95 -2.96 25.08
CA LEU A 31 -28.02 -3.34 24.15
C LEU A 31 -27.57 -4.42 23.17
N LYS A 32 -26.34 -4.30 22.62
CA LYS A 32 -25.75 -5.35 21.77
C LYS A 32 -25.58 -6.67 22.52
N ALA A 33 -25.21 -6.64 23.79
CA ALA A 33 -25.08 -7.84 24.60
C ALA A 33 -26.44 -8.54 24.78
N LEU A 34 -27.51 -7.79 25.09
CA LEU A 34 -28.86 -8.34 25.22
C LEU A 34 -29.41 -8.87 23.88
N GLU A 35 -29.10 -8.20 22.76
CA GLU A 35 -29.55 -8.59 21.44
C GLU A 35 -28.95 -9.93 20.98
N ARG A 36 -27.68 -10.20 21.31
CA ARG A 36 -27.04 -11.51 21.04
C ARG A 36 -27.73 -12.67 21.73
N GLU A 37 -28.28 -12.41 22.92
CA GLU A 37 -29.06 -13.38 23.70
C GLU A 37 -30.55 -13.36 23.33
N GLY A 38 -30.93 -12.70 22.23
CA GLY A 38 -32.31 -12.59 21.77
C GLY A 38 -33.25 -11.91 22.77
N PHE A 39 -32.72 -11.08 23.67
CA PHE A 39 -33.44 -10.47 24.80
C PHE A 39 -34.13 -11.49 25.73
N LEU A 40 -33.62 -12.73 25.76
CA LEU A 40 -34.12 -13.79 26.65
C LEU A 40 -33.69 -13.59 28.11
N THR A 41 -32.69 -12.75 28.34
CA THR A 41 -32.13 -12.41 29.65
C THR A 41 -32.22 -10.90 29.90
N SER A 42 -32.33 -10.50 31.16
CA SER A 42 -32.17 -9.13 31.64
C SER A 42 -30.70 -8.81 32.01
N ARG A 43 -29.82 -9.81 31.99
CA ARG A 43 -28.46 -9.72 32.53
C ARG A 43 -27.42 -9.39 31.46
N ILE A 44 -26.52 -8.47 31.81
CA ILE A 44 -25.40 -8.01 31.01
C ILE A 44 -24.12 -8.23 31.81
N TYR A 45 -23.24 -9.08 31.30
CA TYR A 45 -21.95 -9.36 31.91
C TYR A 45 -20.88 -8.40 31.39
N PHE A 46 -19.95 -7.99 32.26
CA PHE A 46 -18.78 -7.20 31.88
C PHE A 46 -17.69 -8.07 31.20
N SER A 47 -18.10 -8.80 30.17
CA SER A 47 -17.29 -9.77 29.43
C SER A 47 -16.30 -9.11 28.47
N GLN A 48 -15.40 -9.91 27.88
CA GLN A 48 -14.52 -9.42 26.81
C GLN A 48 -15.31 -8.88 25.62
N LEU A 49 -16.41 -9.56 25.24
CA LEU A 49 -17.30 -9.11 24.16
C LEU A 49 -17.91 -7.73 24.45
N PHE A 50 -18.35 -7.46 25.69
CA PHE A 50 -18.83 -6.14 26.08
C PHE A 50 -17.72 -5.07 25.96
N LYS A 51 -16.49 -5.40 26.40
CA LYS A 51 -15.33 -4.51 26.32
C LYS A 51 -14.97 -4.19 24.87
N ASP A 52 -15.07 -5.17 23.98
CA ASP A 52 -14.80 -5.03 22.55
C ASP A 52 -15.87 -4.16 21.88
N ASP A 53 -17.16 -4.41 22.15
CA ASP A 53 -18.25 -3.57 21.63
C ASP A 53 -18.14 -2.12 22.10
N PHE A 54 -17.88 -1.93 23.40
CA PHE A 54 -17.66 -0.60 23.95
C PHE A 54 -16.51 0.09 23.23
N SER A 55 -15.37 -0.59 23.05
CA SER A 55 -14.18 -0.02 22.42
C SER A 55 -14.43 0.34 20.96
N ASN A 56 -15.12 -0.53 20.22
CA ASN A 56 -15.47 -0.28 18.82
C ASN A 56 -16.40 0.94 18.67
N ILE A 57 -17.44 1.03 19.50
CA ILE A 57 -18.38 2.17 19.48
C ILE A 57 -17.67 3.44 19.98
N PHE A 58 -16.79 3.34 20.98
CA PHE A 58 -16.06 4.49 21.50
C PHE A 58 -15.05 5.05 20.49
N GLN A 59 -14.32 4.17 19.78
CA GLN A 59 -13.34 4.54 18.78
C GLN A 59 -14.01 5.16 17.54
N SER A 60 -15.17 4.67 17.13
CA SER A 60 -15.93 5.29 16.03
C SER A 60 -16.46 6.69 16.36
N LEU A 61 -16.53 7.05 17.65
CA LEU A 61 -17.06 8.33 18.13
C LEU A 61 -15.99 9.33 18.60
N SER A 62 -14.73 8.94 18.79
CA SER A 62 -13.71 9.79 19.41
C SER A 62 -12.46 10.01 18.57
N ASN A 63 -12.38 11.18 17.92
CA ASN A 63 -11.15 11.71 17.29
C ASN A 63 -10.30 12.60 18.24
N ASN A 64 -10.72 12.79 19.49
CA ASN A 64 -10.04 13.67 20.44
C ASN A 64 -9.12 12.89 21.39
N ALA A 65 -7.82 13.18 21.34
CA ALA A 65 -6.73 12.59 22.14
C ALA A 65 -6.83 12.77 23.68
N GLY A 66 -7.98 13.20 24.21
CA GLY A 66 -8.17 13.52 25.64
C GLY A 66 -9.01 12.51 26.43
N ASN A 67 -9.76 11.61 25.79
CA ASN A 67 -10.66 10.70 26.52
C ASN A 67 -10.13 9.26 26.52
N SER A 68 -9.73 8.76 27.70
CA SER A 68 -9.29 7.37 27.84
C SER A 68 -10.45 6.39 27.63
N CYS A 69 -10.24 5.37 26.79
CA CYS A 69 -11.17 4.24 26.63
C CYS A 69 -11.10 3.35 27.89
N ARG A 70 -12.05 3.54 28.82
CA ARG A 70 -12.15 2.79 30.08
C ARG A 70 -13.58 2.30 30.26
N PRO A 71 -13.94 1.09 29.82
CA PRO A 71 -15.32 0.59 29.82
C PRO A 71 -15.87 0.28 31.23
N HIS A 72 -15.00 -0.01 32.21
CA HIS A 72 -15.41 -0.38 33.58
C HIS A 72 -16.08 0.77 34.33
N THR A 73 -15.58 1.99 34.18
CA THR A 73 -16.13 3.18 34.83
C THR A 73 -17.57 3.47 34.39
N PRO A 74 -17.91 3.62 33.08
CA PRO A 74 -19.29 3.85 32.67
C PRO A 74 -20.20 2.65 32.91
N PHE A 75 -19.71 1.41 32.83
CA PHE A 75 -20.50 0.21 33.19
C PHE A 75 -20.98 0.28 34.65
N PHE A 76 -20.08 0.62 35.58
CA PHE A 76 -20.43 0.84 36.98
C PHE A 76 -21.39 2.02 37.13
N HIS A 77 -21.06 3.18 36.55
CA HIS A 77 -21.80 4.43 36.74
C HIS A 77 -23.17 4.49 36.03
N LEU A 78 -23.55 3.46 35.26
CA LEU A 78 -24.92 3.32 34.78
C LEU A 78 -25.89 2.92 35.90
N HIS A 79 -25.42 2.39 37.03
CA HIS A 79 -26.27 2.04 38.18
C HIS A 79 -27.04 3.21 38.78
N THR A 80 -26.60 4.44 38.49
CA THR A 80 -27.30 5.66 38.89
C THR A 80 -28.56 5.92 38.07
N SER A 81 -28.90 5.02 37.14
CA SER A 81 -30.09 5.11 36.29
C SER A 81 -31.19 4.15 36.73
N LEU A 82 -32.45 4.48 36.44
CA LEU A 82 -33.63 3.67 36.84
C LEU A 82 -33.74 2.33 36.10
N PHE A 83 -32.95 2.10 35.06
CA PHE A 83 -33.04 0.93 34.19
C PHE A 83 -31.80 0.03 34.23
N TRP A 84 -30.81 0.33 35.06
CA TRP A 84 -29.57 -0.43 35.14
C TRP A 84 -29.22 -0.69 36.61
N LYS A 85 -29.27 -1.94 37.04
CA LYS A 85 -29.00 -2.35 38.42
C LYS A 85 -27.75 -3.23 38.45
N LEU A 86 -26.82 -2.99 39.38
CA LEU A 86 -25.67 -3.88 39.57
C LEU A 86 -26.05 -5.02 40.52
N ILE A 87 -25.70 -6.23 40.15
CA ILE A 87 -25.82 -7.43 40.97
C ILE A 87 -24.44 -7.71 41.58
N SER A 88 -24.36 -7.69 42.91
CA SER A 88 -23.10 -7.99 43.59
C SER A 88 -22.76 -9.48 43.51
N LYS A 89 -21.46 -9.79 43.60
CA LYS A 89 -21.03 -11.17 43.86
C LYS A 89 -21.41 -11.58 45.28
N GLU A 90 -21.55 -12.89 45.50
CA GLU A 90 -21.94 -13.44 46.80
C GLU A 90 -21.04 -12.90 47.95
N GLY A 91 -21.67 -12.33 48.98
CA GLY A 91 -20.98 -11.73 50.13
C GLY A 91 -20.39 -10.33 49.90
N LYS A 92 -20.57 -9.72 48.72
CA LYS A 92 -20.00 -8.40 48.37
C LYS A 92 -21.00 -7.24 48.37
N GLN A 93 -22.27 -7.46 48.72
CA GLN A 93 -23.31 -6.44 48.68
C GLN A 93 -23.00 -5.21 49.57
N GLU A 94 -22.61 -5.42 50.82
CA GLU A 94 -22.27 -4.31 51.74
C GLU A 94 -21.05 -3.50 51.28
N GLU A 95 -20.13 -4.14 50.54
CA GLU A 95 -18.95 -3.49 49.97
C GLU A 95 -19.34 -2.69 48.73
N LEU A 96 -20.17 -3.27 47.86
CA LEU A 96 -20.72 -2.59 46.67
C LEU A 96 -21.52 -1.34 47.05
N ASP A 97 -22.34 -1.40 48.11
CA ASP A 97 -23.17 -0.28 48.56
C ASP A 97 -22.33 0.91 49.11
N LYS A 98 -21.09 0.66 49.56
CA LYS A 98 -20.17 1.68 50.08
C LYS A 98 -19.29 2.31 48.99
N VAL A 99 -19.12 1.63 47.85
CA VAL A 99 -18.24 2.07 46.77
C VAL A 99 -18.94 3.12 45.90
N THR A 100 -18.35 4.30 45.79
CA THR A 100 -18.89 5.41 44.98
C THR A 100 -18.33 5.48 43.56
N THR A 101 -17.20 4.82 43.30
CA THR A 101 -16.57 4.74 41.97
C THR A 101 -15.61 3.55 41.89
N ILE A 102 -15.33 3.08 40.68
CA ILE A 102 -14.40 1.97 40.43
C ILE A 102 -13.22 2.44 39.58
N GLY A 103 -12.00 2.19 40.07
CA GLY A 103 -10.75 2.64 39.47
C GLY A 103 -10.10 1.67 38.46
N SER A 104 -10.53 0.41 38.40
CA SER A 104 -9.99 -0.60 37.47
C SER A 104 -11.02 -1.65 37.08
N ALA A 105 -10.78 -2.38 36.00
CA ALA A 105 -11.63 -3.50 35.59
C ALA A 105 -11.63 -4.64 36.62
N GLY A 106 -10.47 -4.93 37.24
CA GLY A 106 -10.38 -5.97 38.28
C GLY A 106 -11.23 -5.66 39.52
N ALA A 107 -11.26 -4.39 39.95
CA ALA A 107 -12.11 -3.97 41.07
C ALA A 107 -13.62 -4.06 40.76
N LEU A 108 -14.02 -3.91 39.49
CA LEU A 108 -15.39 -4.18 39.05
C LEU A 108 -15.69 -5.68 39.09
N ASP A 109 -14.79 -6.50 38.54
CA ASP A 109 -14.93 -7.95 38.48
C ASP A 109 -14.94 -8.61 39.88
N GLU A 110 -14.32 -8.00 40.89
CA GLU A 110 -14.34 -8.49 42.28
C GLU A 110 -15.66 -8.23 43.02
N LEU A 111 -16.37 -7.15 42.67
CA LEU A 111 -17.56 -6.69 43.41
C LEU A 111 -18.88 -6.99 42.69
N VAL A 112 -18.88 -6.94 41.36
CA VAL A 112 -20.09 -7.02 40.53
C VAL A 112 -20.07 -8.32 39.73
N GLU A 113 -21.15 -9.10 39.83
CA GLU A 113 -21.36 -10.30 39.02
C GLU A 113 -21.83 -9.93 37.62
N CYS A 114 -22.88 -9.09 37.54
CA CYS A 114 -23.44 -8.60 36.29
C CYS A 114 -24.25 -7.32 36.53
N ALA A 115 -24.66 -6.67 35.45
CA ALA A 115 -25.73 -5.68 35.48
C ALA A 115 -27.04 -6.33 35.04
N GLU A 116 -28.16 -5.87 35.60
CA GLU A 116 -29.50 -6.30 35.25
C GLU A 116 -30.32 -5.08 34.81
N VAL A 117 -30.94 -5.16 33.65
CA VAL A 117 -31.88 -4.11 33.18
C VAL A 117 -33.26 -4.32 33.79
N SER A 118 -34.00 -3.24 34.04
CA SER A 118 -35.35 -3.33 34.60
C SER A 118 -36.32 -4.00 33.62
N ASP A 119 -37.33 -4.70 34.15
CA ASP A 119 -38.33 -5.41 33.33
C ASP A 119 -39.05 -4.47 32.35
N GLU A 120 -39.43 -3.28 32.81
CA GLU A 120 -40.04 -2.24 31.96
C GLU A 120 -39.12 -1.80 30.82
N PHE A 121 -37.80 -1.76 31.05
CA PHE A 121 -36.83 -1.40 30.01
C PHE A 121 -36.64 -2.57 29.04
N LEU A 122 -36.59 -3.81 29.55
CA LEU A 122 -36.49 -5.01 28.72
C LEU A 122 -37.72 -5.19 27.82
N GLU A 123 -38.92 -4.85 28.29
CA GLU A 123 -40.15 -4.85 27.46
C GLU A 123 -40.06 -3.89 26.27
N ILE A 124 -39.46 -2.70 26.46
CA ILE A 124 -39.18 -1.75 25.37
C ILE A 124 -38.21 -2.38 24.36
N LEU A 125 -37.17 -3.08 24.84
CA LEU A 125 -36.15 -3.68 23.97
C LEU A 125 -36.67 -4.87 23.17
N LYS A 126 -37.61 -5.65 23.72
CA LYS A 126 -38.28 -6.76 23.02
C LYS A 126 -39.19 -6.28 21.89
N ASN A 127 -39.65 -5.03 21.95
CA ASN A 127 -40.44 -4.41 20.88
C ASN A 127 -39.50 -3.74 19.85
N GLY A 128 -39.38 -4.34 18.66
CA GLY A 128 -38.47 -3.86 17.62
C GLY A 128 -38.61 -2.36 17.28
N GLU A 129 -39.84 -1.87 17.12
CA GLU A 129 -40.08 -0.46 16.77
C GLU A 129 -39.67 0.49 17.92
N LEU A 130 -39.94 0.12 19.17
CA LEU A 130 -39.56 0.93 20.33
C LEU A 130 -38.06 0.87 20.62
N LYS A 131 -37.43 -0.30 20.41
CA LYS A 131 -35.98 -0.49 20.45
C LYS A 131 -35.29 0.44 19.45
N ASP A 132 -35.75 0.45 18.21
CA ASP A 132 -35.14 1.26 17.15
C ASP A 132 -35.28 2.76 17.47
N LYS A 133 -36.45 3.18 17.95
CA LYS A 133 -36.67 4.56 18.44
C LYS A 133 -35.77 4.92 19.62
N LEU A 134 -35.53 3.99 20.55
CA LEU A 134 -34.63 4.19 21.70
C LEU A 134 -33.17 4.33 21.25
N VAL A 135 -32.71 3.45 20.37
CA VAL A 135 -31.34 3.47 19.85
C VAL A 135 -31.08 4.75 19.07
N LEU A 136 -32.01 5.14 18.18
CA LEU A 136 -31.94 6.42 17.47
C LEU A 136 -31.87 7.62 18.41
N TYR A 137 -32.62 7.58 19.52
CA TYR A 137 -32.61 8.64 20.53
C TYR A 137 -31.28 8.72 21.30
N ILE A 138 -30.67 7.57 21.63
CA ILE A 138 -29.34 7.53 22.26
C ILE A 138 -28.29 8.14 21.31
N TYR A 139 -28.36 7.82 20.01
CA TYR A 139 -27.49 8.42 19.01
C TYR A 139 -27.77 9.92 18.83
N SER A 140 -29.01 10.38 18.83
CA SER A 140 -29.30 11.81 18.74
C SER A 140 -28.69 12.59 19.91
N CYS A 141 -28.72 12.02 21.13
CA CYS A 141 -28.07 12.59 22.30
C CYS A 141 -26.54 12.66 22.15
N LEU A 142 -25.91 11.67 21.51
CA LEU A 142 -24.48 11.71 21.17
C LEU A 142 -24.17 12.78 20.11
N ARG A 143 -25.01 12.89 19.07
CA ARG A 143 -24.83 13.87 17.97
C ARG A 143 -25.04 15.31 18.40
N GLU A 144 -26.08 15.61 19.18
CA GLU A 144 -26.39 16.98 19.62
C GLU A 144 -25.26 17.59 20.45
N ASN A 145 -24.56 16.77 21.24
CA ASN A 145 -23.63 17.24 22.27
C ASN A 145 -22.16 17.05 21.89
N MET A 146 -21.88 16.35 20.79
CA MET A 146 -20.58 16.33 20.13
C MET A 146 -20.69 17.23 18.90
N LYS A 147 -20.12 18.45 18.95
CA LYS A 147 -20.17 19.45 17.84
C LYS A 147 -20.06 18.76 16.46
N PRO A 148 -20.88 19.15 15.46
CA PRO A 148 -21.24 18.29 14.32
C PRO A 148 -20.08 18.16 13.32
N GLN A 149 -19.63 16.99 12.84
CA GLN A 149 -20.26 15.77 12.29
C GLN A 149 -20.43 15.86 10.75
N ILE A 150 -19.79 14.99 9.94
CA ILE A 150 -19.90 13.52 9.86
C ILE A 150 -21.37 13.11 9.60
N SER A 151 -21.68 12.83 8.33
CA SER A 151 -22.92 12.15 7.93
C SER A 151 -22.88 10.73 8.48
N MET A 152 -23.57 10.48 9.59
CA MET A 152 -23.58 9.16 10.24
C MET A 152 -24.97 8.50 10.23
N THR A 153 -25.88 8.97 9.37
CA THR A 153 -27.17 8.31 9.15
C THR A 153 -27.01 7.02 8.35
N GLU A 154 -25.87 6.83 7.67
CA GLU A 154 -25.57 5.69 6.77
C GLU A 154 -25.10 4.42 7.49
N SER A 155 -24.64 4.50 8.75
CA SER A 155 -24.08 3.35 9.46
C SER A 155 -25.09 2.50 10.24
N PHE A 156 -26.37 2.89 10.33
CA PHE A 156 -27.39 2.12 11.06
C PHE A 156 -28.32 1.27 10.18
N GLU A 157 -28.36 1.49 8.86
CA GLU A 157 -28.99 0.54 7.93
C GLU A 157 -28.06 -0.65 7.60
N ARG A 158 -26.77 -0.55 7.92
CA ARG A 158 -25.74 -1.56 7.60
C ARG A 158 -25.69 -2.76 8.58
N MET A 159 -26.55 -2.81 9.59
CA MET A 159 -26.68 -3.96 10.49
C MET A 159 -28.13 -4.45 10.51
N SER A 160 -28.42 -5.40 9.62
CA SER A 160 -29.57 -6.33 9.63
C SER A 160 -30.93 -5.78 9.16
N PHE A 161 -31.16 -5.80 7.84
CA PHE A 161 -32.40 -6.32 7.25
C PHE A 161 -32.09 -6.95 5.88
N PRO A 162 -32.35 -8.25 5.62
CA PRO A 162 -32.79 -8.66 4.30
C PRO A 162 -34.19 -8.10 4.14
N SER A 163 -34.29 -6.83 3.77
CA SER A 163 -35.54 -6.29 3.26
C SER A 163 -35.88 -7.08 2.00
N SER A 164 -37.17 -7.34 1.81
CA SER A 164 -37.74 -8.04 0.66
C SER A 164 -37.53 -7.32 -0.70
N ASP A 165 -36.61 -6.35 -0.77
CA ASP A 165 -36.24 -5.54 -1.93
C ASP A 165 -34.87 -5.90 -2.53
N SER A 166 -34.30 -7.05 -2.15
CA SER A 166 -33.01 -7.58 -2.66
C SER A 166 -32.93 -7.78 -4.19
N SER A 167 -34.01 -7.55 -4.94
CA SER A 167 -34.00 -7.60 -6.41
C SER A 167 -33.52 -6.31 -7.10
N PHE A 168 -33.23 -5.23 -6.35
CA PHE A 168 -32.98 -3.91 -6.94
C PHE A 168 -31.55 -3.33 -6.83
N SER A 169 -30.62 -3.94 -6.09
CA SER A 169 -29.22 -3.47 -5.99
C SER A 169 -28.26 -4.29 -6.87
N ASN A 170 -27.19 -3.68 -7.39
CA ASN A 170 -26.13 -4.45 -8.05
C ASN A 170 -25.25 -5.12 -6.98
N PRO A 171 -25.30 -6.47 -6.83
CA PRO A 171 -24.56 -7.17 -5.78
C PRO A 171 -23.05 -7.02 -5.91
N PHE A 172 -22.55 -6.68 -7.11
CA PHE A 172 -21.14 -6.45 -7.33
C PHE A 172 -20.62 -5.19 -6.61
N VAL A 173 -21.46 -4.16 -6.42
CA VAL A 173 -21.08 -2.96 -5.66
C VAL A 173 -20.83 -3.29 -4.20
N SER A 174 -21.76 -4.02 -3.57
CA SER A 174 -21.59 -4.50 -2.20
C SER A 174 -20.37 -5.40 -2.04
N TYR A 175 -20.09 -6.26 -3.03
CA TYR A 175 -18.87 -7.05 -3.04
C TYR A 175 -17.61 -6.18 -3.09
N LEU A 176 -17.53 -5.20 -4.00
CA LEU A 176 -16.38 -4.28 -4.07
C LEU A 176 -16.18 -3.49 -2.77
N ASN A 177 -17.27 -3.02 -2.14
CA ASN A 177 -17.19 -2.31 -0.86
C ASN A 177 -16.75 -3.25 0.27
N SER A 178 -17.09 -4.54 0.23
CA SER A 178 -16.62 -5.53 1.21
C SER A 178 -15.11 -5.86 1.14
N LEU A 179 -14.43 -5.39 0.07
CA LEU A 179 -12.97 -5.42 -0.05
C LEU A 179 -12.30 -4.21 0.61
N GLN A 180 -13.09 -3.19 1.00
CA GLN A 180 -12.61 -1.93 1.55
C GLN A 180 -12.73 -1.93 3.07
N ARG A 181 -11.82 -1.26 3.77
CA ARG A 181 -11.97 -1.02 5.22
C ARG A 181 -12.94 0.13 5.54
N SER A 182 -13.22 1.00 4.57
CA SER A 182 -14.13 2.13 4.73
C SER A 182 -15.57 1.64 4.93
N GLY A 183 -16.29 2.26 5.87
CA GLY A 183 -17.69 1.91 6.15
C GLY A 183 -17.92 0.64 6.98
N GLY A 184 -16.87 0.01 7.53
CA GLY A 184 -16.98 -1.11 8.47
C GLY A 184 -17.14 -2.52 7.86
N CYS A 185 -17.12 -2.65 6.52
CA CYS A 185 -17.38 -3.91 5.80
C CYS A 185 -16.08 -4.61 5.37
N ASN A 186 -15.48 -5.46 6.22
CA ASN A 186 -14.20 -6.12 5.90
C ASN A 186 -14.34 -7.65 5.67
N GLU A 187 -15.56 -8.12 5.42
CA GLU A 187 -15.92 -9.55 5.44
C GLU A 187 -15.21 -10.39 4.36
N ASN A 188 -14.91 -9.81 3.18
CA ASN A 188 -14.24 -10.49 2.06
C ASN A 188 -12.75 -10.11 1.89
N ALA A 189 -12.14 -9.48 2.90
CA ALA A 189 -10.70 -9.18 2.87
C ALA A 189 -9.80 -10.42 3.09
N LEU A 190 -10.39 -11.50 3.62
CA LEU A 190 -9.72 -12.77 3.90
C LEU A 190 -9.89 -13.78 2.77
N ALA A 191 -8.87 -14.60 2.52
CA ALA A 191 -8.86 -15.56 1.42
C ALA A 191 -9.89 -16.68 1.64
N GLU A 192 -10.20 -16.98 2.90
CA GLU A 192 -11.19 -17.96 3.36
C GLU A 192 -12.61 -17.53 2.96
N SER A 193 -12.95 -16.27 3.24
CA SER A 193 -14.23 -15.68 2.84
C SER A 193 -14.36 -15.61 1.31
N GLN A 194 -13.26 -15.30 0.62
CA GLN A 194 -13.21 -15.27 -0.84
C GLN A 194 -13.36 -16.65 -1.48
N ALA A 195 -12.82 -17.71 -0.88
CA ALA A 195 -12.84 -19.07 -1.44
C ALA A 195 -14.26 -19.62 -1.64
N CYS A 196 -15.20 -19.18 -0.80
CA CYS A 196 -16.59 -19.60 -0.82
C CYS A 196 -17.52 -18.57 -1.51
N ASN A 197 -17.03 -17.36 -1.81
CA ASN A 197 -17.86 -16.29 -2.37
C ASN A 197 -17.99 -16.43 -3.91
N PRO A 198 -19.21 -16.55 -4.47
CA PRO A 198 -19.39 -16.66 -5.92
C PRO A 198 -18.82 -15.47 -6.68
N GLN A 199 -18.85 -14.26 -6.12
CA GLN A 199 -18.37 -13.03 -6.77
C GLN A 199 -16.83 -12.96 -6.81
N PHE A 200 -16.13 -13.74 -5.99
CA PHE A 200 -14.67 -13.83 -6.09
C PHE A 200 -14.23 -14.37 -7.45
N SER A 201 -14.96 -15.33 -8.01
CA SER A 201 -14.72 -15.86 -9.36
C SER A 201 -14.67 -14.78 -10.43
N SER A 202 -15.43 -13.70 -10.24
CA SER A 202 -15.49 -12.60 -11.18
C SER A 202 -14.17 -11.84 -11.19
N ILE A 203 -13.58 -11.48 -10.05
CA ILE A 203 -12.31 -10.73 -10.02
C ILE A 203 -11.07 -11.61 -9.95
N HIS A 204 -11.23 -12.92 -9.73
CA HIS A 204 -10.11 -13.86 -9.59
C HIS A 204 -9.24 -13.89 -10.85
N VAL A 205 -7.92 -13.80 -10.66
CA VAL A 205 -6.92 -13.95 -11.72
C VAL A 205 -5.96 -15.06 -11.31
N GLU A 206 -5.65 -15.95 -12.24
CA GLU A 206 -4.67 -17.01 -12.00
C GLU A 206 -3.28 -16.41 -11.83
N HIS A 207 -2.59 -16.83 -10.77
CA HIS A 207 -1.23 -16.37 -10.52
C HIS A 207 -0.26 -17.18 -11.41
N PRO A 208 0.73 -16.56 -12.08
CA PRO A 208 1.68 -17.28 -12.94
C PRO A 208 2.39 -18.47 -12.25
N LEU A 209 2.81 -18.27 -10.99
CA LEU A 209 3.38 -19.32 -10.14
C LEU A 209 2.49 -20.54 -9.90
N ALA A 210 1.17 -20.47 -10.07
CA ALA A 210 0.30 -21.62 -9.82
C ALA A 210 0.64 -22.79 -10.76
N ASN A 211 1.01 -22.50 -12.02
CA ASN A 211 1.52 -23.50 -12.97
C ASN A 211 2.86 -24.04 -12.51
N ILE A 212 3.82 -23.15 -12.23
CA ILE A 212 5.19 -23.51 -11.86
C ILE A 212 5.22 -24.40 -10.60
N ILE A 213 4.44 -24.04 -9.58
CA ILE A 213 4.34 -24.80 -8.33
C ILE A 213 3.68 -26.17 -8.58
N PHE A 214 2.62 -26.21 -9.38
CA PHE A 214 1.94 -27.46 -9.70
C PHE A 214 2.85 -28.44 -10.47
N ASP A 215 3.57 -27.94 -11.47
CA ASP A 215 4.48 -28.74 -12.30
C ASP A 215 5.67 -29.25 -11.48
N GLU A 216 6.23 -28.43 -10.59
CA GLU A 216 7.32 -28.84 -9.69
C GLU A 216 6.87 -29.91 -8.68
N LEU A 217 5.67 -29.75 -8.08
CA LEU A 217 5.11 -30.73 -7.14
C LEU A 217 4.62 -32.01 -7.81
N SER A 218 4.40 -31.99 -9.13
CA SER A 218 3.97 -33.14 -9.92
C SER A 218 5.10 -33.81 -10.68
N GLY A 219 6.23 -33.12 -10.87
CA GLY A 219 7.38 -33.54 -11.66
C GLY A 219 8.20 -34.70 -11.06
N PRO A 220 9.33 -35.08 -11.65
CA PRO A 220 10.23 -36.09 -11.09
C PRO A 220 11.17 -35.55 -10.01
N ASP A 221 11.22 -34.22 -9.83
CA ASP A 221 12.12 -33.57 -8.88
C ASP A 221 11.59 -33.69 -7.43
N ASP A 222 12.48 -34.12 -6.54
CA ASP A 222 12.24 -34.38 -5.11
C ASP A 222 12.17 -33.12 -4.22
N LYS A 223 11.90 -31.94 -4.80
CA LYS A 223 12.00 -30.66 -4.08
C LYS A 223 10.69 -30.29 -3.39
N HIS A 224 10.81 -29.75 -2.18
CA HIS A 224 9.69 -29.13 -1.46
C HIS A 224 9.58 -27.64 -1.82
N ILE A 225 8.42 -27.04 -1.59
CA ILE A 225 8.17 -25.64 -1.92
C ILE A 225 7.74 -24.88 -0.67
N ILE A 226 8.37 -23.72 -0.46
CA ILE A 226 7.98 -22.77 0.58
C ILE A 226 7.43 -21.52 -0.10
N LEU A 227 6.22 -21.12 0.31
CA LEU A 227 5.62 -19.86 -0.09
C LEU A 227 5.60 -18.90 1.10
N THR A 228 6.34 -17.79 0.98
CA THR A 228 6.43 -16.76 2.02
C THR A 228 6.11 -15.36 1.49
N GLY A 229 5.94 -14.40 2.41
CA GLY A 229 5.51 -13.03 2.12
C GLY A 229 4.72 -12.42 3.28
N HIS A 230 4.28 -11.18 3.12
CA HIS A 230 3.50 -10.45 4.13
C HIS A 230 2.01 -10.84 4.08
N ALA A 231 1.27 -10.40 5.10
CA ALA A 231 -0.19 -10.55 5.11
C ALA A 231 -0.82 -9.73 3.96
N GLY A 232 -1.65 -10.40 3.14
CA GLY A 232 -2.34 -9.78 2.00
C GLY A 232 -1.64 -9.93 0.64
N ASP A 233 -0.46 -10.54 0.57
CA ASP A 233 0.24 -10.83 -0.70
C ASP A 233 -0.43 -11.94 -1.54
N GLY A 234 -1.48 -12.58 -1.02
CA GLY A 234 -2.22 -13.63 -1.76
C GLY A 234 -1.66 -15.04 -1.59
N LYS A 235 -0.82 -15.29 -0.57
CA LYS A 235 -0.22 -16.62 -0.29
C LYS A 235 -1.27 -17.74 -0.21
N SER A 236 -2.29 -17.56 0.63
CA SER A 236 -3.36 -18.54 0.82
C SER A 236 -4.23 -18.70 -0.44
N THR A 237 -4.41 -17.61 -1.20
CA THR A 237 -5.11 -17.64 -2.50
C THR A 237 -4.34 -18.43 -3.56
N LEU A 238 -3.00 -18.35 -3.56
CA LEU A 238 -2.15 -19.15 -4.45
C LEU A 238 -2.18 -20.63 -4.06
N ALA A 239 -2.10 -20.93 -2.75
CA ALA A 239 -2.23 -22.31 -2.26
C ALA A 239 -3.58 -22.93 -2.63
N LEU A 240 -4.67 -22.15 -2.54
CA LEU A 240 -5.99 -22.54 -3.00
C LEU A 240 -6.02 -22.87 -4.50
N GLN A 241 -5.35 -22.09 -5.35
CA GLN A 241 -5.27 -22.36 -6.79
C GLN A 241 -4.54 -23.68 -7.09
N VAL A 242 -3.40 -23.90 -6.42
CA VAL A 242 -2.64 -25.15 -6.56
C VAL A 242 -3.47 -26.34 -6.09
N PHE A 243 -4.14 -26.22 -4.94
CA PHE A 243 -5.04 -27.25 -4.42
C PHE A 243 -6.17 -27.58 -5.40
N LYS A 244 -6.89 -26.57 -5.91
CA LYS A 244 -7.97 -26.77 -6.91
C LYS A 244 -7.52 -27.56 -8.13
N ARG A 245 -6.28 -27.34 -8.59
CA ARG A 245 -5.70 -28.05 -9.74
C ARG A 245 -5.46 -29.52 -9.46
N PHE A 246 -4.92 -29.86 -8.29
CA PHE A 246 -4.73 -31.27 -7.90
C PHE A 246 -6.05 -32.05 -7.79
N ILE A 247 -7.14 -31.39 -7.36
CA ILE A 247 -8.47 -32.02 -7.26
C ILE A 247 -9.33 -31.87 -8.53
N GLY A 248 -8.81 -31.25 -9.59
CA GLY A 248 -9.51 -31.07 -10.87
C GLY A 248 -10.69 -30.10 -10.85
N ILE A 249 -10.73 -29.15 -9.91
CA ILE A 249 -11.74 -28.09 -9.87
C ILE A 249 -11.26 -26.89 -10.69
N ALA A 250 -12.13 -26.35 -11.55
CA ALA A 250 -11.84 -25.15 -12.31
C ALA A 250 -11.52 -23.96 -11.39
N SER A 251 -10.49 -23.18 -11.72
CA SER A 251 -9.97 -22.11 -10.84
C SER A 251 -11.05 -21.10 -10.43
N GLY A 252 -11.97 -20.78 -11.36
CA GLY A 252 -13.08 -19.86 -11.15
C GLY A 252 -14.27 -20.41 -10.35
N SER A 253 -14.32 -21.70 -9.99
CA SER A 253 -15.44 -22.24 -9.22
C SER A 253 -15.23 -22.04 -7.71
N PRO A 254 -16.24 -21.54 -6.95
CA PRO A 254 -16.13 -21.45 -5.50
C PRO A 254 -16.04 -22.84 -4.87
N LEU A 255 -15.34 -22.97 -3.75
CA LEU A 255 -15.35 -24.20 -2.97
C LEU A 255 -16.66 -24.30 -2.17
N LYS A 256 -17.12 -25.55 -1.93
CA LYS A 256 -18.27 -25.81 -1.07
C LYS A 256 -17.97 -25.58 0.42
N LYS A 257 -16.70 -25.71 0.80
CA LYS A 257 -16.17 -25.53 2.16
C LYS A 257 -14.78 -24.89 2.07
N PRO A 258 -14.36 -24.10 3.08
CA PRO A 258 -13.00 -23.60 3.15
C PRO A 258 -12.00 -24.76 3.25
N MET A 259 -10.77 -24.53 2.76
CA MET A 259 -9.65 -25.48 2.93
C MET A 259 -9.32 -25.66 4.41
N ASN A 260 -8.95 -26.87 4.79
CA ASN A 260 -8.37 -27.19 6.09
C ASN A 260 -6.94 -26.63 6.20
N ALA A 261 -6.38 -26.64 7.42
CA ALA A 261 -5.00 -26.21 7.67
C ALA A 261 -3.96 -27.05 6.90
N ARG A 262 -4.22 -28.35 6.76
CA ARG A 262 -3.46 -29.33 5.97
C ARG A 262 -4.41 -30.05 5.02
N GLU A 263 -4.09 -30.05 3.73
CA GLU A 263 -4.78 -30.82 2.69
C GLU A 263 -3.83 -31.87 2.11
N ASP A 264 -4.24 -33.13 2.15
CA ASP A 264 -3.45 -34.26 1.69
C ASP A 264 -4.00 -34.82 0.38
N MET A 265 -3.13 -34.94 -0.61
CA MET A 265 -3.39 -35.53 -1.93
C MET A 265 -2.37 -36.66 -2.19
N PRO A 266 -2.59 -37.52 -3.19
CA PRO A 266 -1.64 -38.58 -3.51
C PRO A 266 -0.23 -38.03 -3.78
N GLY A 267 0.71 -38.30 -2.87
CA GLY A 267 2.11 -37.88 -2.97
C GLY A 267 2.41 -36.40 -2.66
N VAL A 268 1.40 -35.58 -2.37
CA VAL A 268 1.54 -34.13 -2.12
C VAL A 268 0.70 -33.68 -0.92
N SER A 269 1.27 -32.86 -0.05
CA SER A 269 0.59 -32.25 1.08
C SER A 269 0.73 -30.72 1.02
N ILE A 270 -0.38 -29.98 1.18
CA ILE A 270 -0.40 -28.52 1.19
C ILE A 270 -0.75 -28.04 2.60
N PHE A 271 0.13 -27.23 3.19
CA PHE A 271 -0.15 -26.49 4.42
C PHE A 271 -0.54 -25.06 4.06
N LYS A 272 -1.79 -24.69 4.35
CA LYS A 272 -2.38 -23.39 4.00
C LYS A 272 -1.82 -22.23 4.82
N ASP A 273 -1.59 -22.45 6.11
CA ASP A 273 -0.89 -21.53 6.99
C ASP A 273 -0.18 -22.33 8.09
N LEU A 274 1.16 -22.33 8.05
CA LEU A 274 1.98 -23.00 9.06
C LEU A 274 1.80 -22.44 10.48
N SER A 275 1.23 -21.25 10.65
CA SER A 275 0.93 -20.70 11.98
C SER A 275 -0.32 -21.29 12.63
N GLU A 276 -1.22 -21.92 11.85
CA GLU A 276 -2.42 -22.59 12.35
C GLU A 276 -2.16 -24.03 12.85
N ARG A 277 -0.89 -24.49 12.80
CA ARG A 277 -0.51 -25.85 13.19
C ARG A 277 -0.46 -26.03 14.70
N ASN A 278 -0.70 -27.25 15.17
CA ASN A 278 -0.39 -27.60 16.56
C ASN A 278 1.10 -27.95 16.67
N ASN A 279 1.82 -27.35 17.62
CA ASN A 279 3.26 -27.53 17.82
C ASN A 279 3.64 -29.01 18.10
N ASP A 280 2.70 -29.81 18.61
CA ASP A 280 2.90 -31.24 18.87
C ASP A 280 3.11 -32.05 17.58
N GLN A 281 2.70 -31.52 16.41
CA GLN A 281 2.82 -32.19 15.10
C GLN A 281 4.09 -31.81 14.34
N ASP A 282 4.93 -30.92 14.89
CA ASP A 282 6.15 -30.44 14.22
C ASP A 282 7.15 -31.58 13.97
N GLN A 283 7.25 -32.53 14.91
CA GLN A 283 8.12 -33.69 14.78
C GLN A 283 7.69 -34.61 13.63
N ASP A 284 6.39 -34.86 13.50
CA ASP A 284 5.84 -35.70 12.44
C ASP A 284 6.05 -35.05 11.07
N LEU A 285 5.78 -33.75 10.95
CA LEU A 285 6.03 -33.00 9.72
C LEU A 285 7.50 -33.04 9.29
N LEU A 286 8.42 -32.84 10.24
CA LEU A 286 9.86 -32.88 9.96
C LEU A 286 10.33 -34.28 9.57
N ASN A 287 9.80 -35.32 10.20
CA ASN A 287 10.08 -36.70 9.82
C ASN A 287 9.55 -36.99 8.40
N GLU A 288 8.35 -36.55 8.05
CA GLU A 288 7.80 -36.69 6.69
C GLU A 288 8.67 -35.98 5.64
N LEU A 289 9.20 -34.78 5.96
CA LEU A 289 10.10 -34.01 5.10
C LEU A 289 11.45 -34.72 4.89
N VAL A 290 12.10 -35.17 5.96
CA VAL A 290 13.43 -35.82 5.89
C VAL A 290 13.35 -37.19 5.21
N HIS A 291 12.31 -37.97 5.52
CA HIS A 291 12.10 -39.30 4.92
C HIS A 291 11.46 -39.26 3.54
N LYS A 292 11.19 -38.06 2.98
CA LYS A 292 10.62 -37.87 1.64
C LYS A 292 9.35 -38.69 1.38
N GLN A 293 8.50 -38.81 2.40
CA GLN A 293 7.27 -39.60 2.27
C GLN A 293 6.27 -38.96 1.31
N ARG A 294 6.28 -37.63 1.23
CA ARG A 294 5.43 -36.80 0.37
C ARG A 294 6.16 -35.51 -0.01
N ARG A 295 5.69 -34.83 -1.05
CA ARG A 295 6.09 -33.47 -1.39
C ARG A 295 5.22 -32.45 -0.66
N PHE A 296 5.81 -31.31 -0.31
CA PHE A 296 5.15 -30.33 0.55
C PHE A 296 5.13 -28.95 -0.10
N LEU A 297 3.96 -28.32 -0.05
CA LEU A 297 3.79 -26.87 -0.22
C LEU A 297 3.55 -26.26 1.15
N LEU A 298 4.51 -25.50 1.64
CA LEU A 298 4.48 -24.87 2.95
C LEU A 298 4.20 -23.38 2.82
N VAL A 299 2.99 -22.94 3.15
CA VAL A 299 2.63 -21.52 3.17
C VAL A 299 2.86 -20.94 4.56
N THR A 300 3.69 -19.91 4.65
CA THR A 300 4.12 -19.40 5.96
C THR A 300 4.54 -17.94 5.93
N ASN A 301 4.38 -17.27 7.07
CA ASN A 301 4.99 -15.96 7.27
C ASN A 301 6.49 -16.12 7.58
N THR A 302 7.29 -15.11 7.21
CA THR A 302 8.76 -15.17 7.35
C THR A 302 9.20 -15.46 8.79
N GLY A 303 8.53 -14.90 9.80
CA GLY A 303 8.81 -15.19 11.21
C GLY A 303 8.52 -16.64 11.59
N THR A 304 7.33 -17.15 11.27
CA THR A 304 6.92 -18.52 11.60
C THR A 304 7.81 -19.58 10.96
N LEU A 305 8.33 -19.31 9.76
CA LEU A 305 9.32 -20.17 9.10
C LEU A 305 10.65 -20.21 9.85
N LEU A 306 11.16 -19.04 10.24
CA LEU A 306 12.40 -18.94 11.02
C LEU A 306 12.26 -19.66 12.35
N ASP A 307 11.14 -19.51 13.04
CA ASP A 307 10.88 -20.16 14.33
C ASP A 307 10.83 -21.69 14.18
N LEU A 308 10.15 -22.21 13.16
CA LEU A 308 10.10 -23.66 12.87
C LEU A 308 11.50 -24.24 12.65
N ILE A 309 12.34 -23.57 11.85
CA ILE A 309 13.67 -24.09 11.50
C ILE A 309 14.64 -23.95 12.70
N LYS A 310 14.61 -22.82 13.41
CA LYS A 310 15.49 -22.57 14.58
C LYS A 310 15.20 -23.50 15.75
N ASN A 311 13.92 -23.82 16.00
CA ASN A 311 13.54 -24.69 17.11
C ASN A 311 13.89 -26.16 16.86
N ASN A 312 14.16 -26.53 15.60
CA ASN A 312 14.43 -27.90 15.19
C ASN A 312 15.85 -28.10 14.61
N SER A 313 16.83 -27.34 15.11
CA SER A 313 18.23 -27.41 14.65
C SER A 313 18.85 -28.81 14.72
N ASN A 314 18.43 -29.62 15.69
CA ASN A 314 18.91 -31.00 15.87
C ASN A 314 18.51 -31.92 14.71
N HIS A 315 17.37 -31.67 14.06
CA HIS A 315 16.88 -32.45 12.92
C HIS A 315 17.60 -32.13 11.61
N PHE A 316 18.13 -30.91 11.47
CA PHE A 316 18.84 -30.47 10.28
C PHE A 316 20.37 -30.60 10.40
N HIS A 317 20.88 -31.04 11.55
CA HIS A 317 22.31 -31.21 11.86
C HIS A 317 23.15 -29.95 11.60
N ASP A 318 22.61 -28.77 11.88
CA ASP A 318 23.26 -27.47 11.64
C ASP A 318 23.06 -26.53 12.84
N GLU A 319 23.96 -25.56 13.01
CA GLU A 319 23.84 -24.57 14.08
C GLU A 319 22.72 -23.56 13.81
N LYS A 320 22.02 -23.11 14.87
CA LYS A 320 20.87 -22.18 14.77
C LYS A 320 21.20 -20.90 13.98
N ILE A 321 22.39 -20.34 14.18
CA ILE A 321 22.83 -19.10 13.51
C ILE A 321 23.03 -19.34 12.01
N THR A 322 23.64 -20.47 11.65
CA THR A 322 23.87 -20.86 10.26
C THR A 322 22.55 -21.12 9.53
N LEU A 323 21.60 -21.78 10.19
CA LEU A 323 20.25 -22.02 9.65
C LEU A 323 19.50 -20.71 9.41
N GLU A 324 19.56 -19.78 10.37
CA GLU A 324 18.96 -18.46 10.23
C GLU A 324 19.53 -17.70 9.03
N SER A 325 20.85 -17.68 8.86
CA SER A 325 21.49 -17.03 7.71
C SER A 325 21.01 -17.64 6.39
N LYS A 326 21.01 -18.98 6.28
CA LYS A 326 20.56 -19.68 5.06
C LYS A 326 19.11 -19.33 4.69
N VAL A 327 18.22 -19.26 5.68
CA VAL A 327 16.81 -18.88 5.47
C VAL A 327 16.68 -17.42 5.04
N LEU A 328 17.38 -16.51 5.71
CA LEU A 328 17.36 -15.08 5.36
C LEU A 328 17.93 -14.84 3.96
N ASP A 329 19.01 -15.53 3.58
CA ASP A 329 19.61 -15.46 2.25
C ASP A 329 18.63 -15.96 1.18
N ALA A 330 17.93 -17.07 1.42
CA ALA A 330 16.94 -17.61 0.49
C ALA A 330 15.70 -16.71 0.33
N ILE A 331 15.27 -15.99 1.38
CA ILE A 331 14.07 -15.13 1.35
C ILE A 331 14.39 -13.72 0.82
N SER A 332 15.66 -13.29 0.86
CA SER A 332 16.08 -11.94 0.51
C SER A 332 16.44 -11.75 -0.97
N THR A 333 16.34 -12.78 -1.80
CA THR A 333 16.64 -12.69 -3.23
C THR A 333 15.77 -11.64 -3.95
N GLU A 334 16.41 -10.81 -4.81
CA GLU A 334 15.69 -9.73 -5.53
C GLU A 334 14.68 -10.28 -6.55
N THR A 335 14.89 -11.49 -7.09
CA THR A 335 14.00 -12.16 -8.05
C THR A 335 12.74 -12.74 -7.40
N GLY A 336 12.70 -12.82 -6.07
CA GLY A 336 11.62 -13.46 -5.31
C GLY A 336 11.68 -14.99 -5.31
N GLU A 337 12.72 -15.59 -5.89
CA GLU A 337 12.98 -17.03 -5.85
C GLU A 337 14.34 -17.29 -5.19
N GLY A 338 14.39 -18.24 -4.26
CA GLY A 338 15.59 -18.69 -3.58
C GLY A 338 15.65 -20.21 -3.48
N LYS A 339 16.85 -20.74 -3.28
CA LYS A 339 17.08 -22.15 -2.96
C LYS A 339 17.51 -22.25 -1.51
N LEU A 340 16.89 -23.16 -0.76
CA LEU A 340 17.19 -23.40 0.64
C LEU A 340 17.48 -24.88 0.85
N SER A 341 18.71 -25.19 1.24
CA SER A 341 19.14 -26.55 1.55
C SER A 341 19.34 -26.70 3.06
N LEU A 342 18.56 -27.60 3.67
CA LEU A 342 18.58 -27.91 5.10
C LEU A 342 18.91 -29.40 5.29
N GLY A 343 20.16 -29.72 5.62
CA GLY A 343 20.62 -31.10 5.66
C GLY A 343 20.44 -31.81 4.29
N SER A 344 19.66 -32.90 4.27
CA SER A 344 19.30 -33.63 3.05
C SER A 344 18.04 -33.12 2.35
N VAL A 345 17.38 -32.10 2.89
CA VAL A 345 16.10 -31.57 2.39
C VAL A 345 16.35 -30.33 1.55
N GLU A 346 15.80 -30.31 0.33
CA GLU A 346 15.88 -29.18 -0.58
C GLU A 346 14.53 -28.48 -0.72
N PHE A 347 14.54 -27.16 -0.56
CA PHE A 347 13.38 -26.29 -0.73
C PHE A 347 13.63 -25.27 -1.85
N ARG A 348 12.61 -25.09 -2.68
CA ARG A 348 12.45 -23.91 -3.54
C ARG A 348 11.58 -22.89 -2.80
N VAL A 349 12.12 -21.71 -2.55
CA VAL A 349 11.47 -20.67 -1.76
C VAL A 349 10.97 -19.57 -2.68
N PHE A 350 9.66 -19.30 -2.65
CA PHE A 350 9.05 -18.17 -3.34
C PHE A 350 8.61 -17.12 -2.32
N ASN A 351 9.13 -15.90 -2.45
CA ASN A 351 8.75 -14.78 -1.59
C ASN A 351 7.89 -13.78 -2.36
N LEU A 352 6.56 -13.86 -2.19
CA LEU A 352 5.60 -12.98 -2.87
C LEU A 352 5.79 -11.50 -2.52
N ALA A 353 6.34 -11.18 -1.34
CA ALA A 353 6.65 -9.79 -0.98
C ALA A 353 7.81 -9.20 -1.80
N ARG A 354 8.57 -10.07 -2.48
CA ARG A 354 9.66 -9.67 -3.37
C ARG A 354 9.27 -9.59 -4.83
N MET A 355 8.09 -10.09 -5.19
CA MET A 355 7.62 -10.16 -6.57
C MET A 355 6.89 -8.89 -7.00
N ASP A 356 6.80 -8.70 -8.32
CA ASP A 356 6.02 -7.65 -8.94
C ASP A 356 4.55 -8.09 -9.06
N ASN A 357 3.70 -7.47 -8.26
CA ASN A 357 2.26 -7.73 -8.23
C ASN A 357 1.44 -6.83 -9.17
N LEU A 358 2.09 -5.89 -9.87
CA LEU A 358 1.39 -4.88 -10.68
C LEU A 358 0.67 -5.51 -11.89
N GLY A 359 1.28 -6.50 -12.54
CA GLY A 359 0.66 -7.22 -13.66
C GLY A 359 -0.62 -7.94 -13.22
N LEU A 360 -0.59 -8.60 -12.07
CA LEU A 360 -1.74 -9.27 -11.48
C LEU A 360 -2.84 -8.26 -11.06
N ALA A 361 -2.46 -7.18 -10.38
CA ALA A 361 -3.39 -6.13 -9.98
C ALA A 361 -4.07 -5.45 -11.19
N ARG A 362 -3.35 -5.29 -12.32
CA ARG A 362 -3.91 -4.76 -13.56
C ARG A 362 -5.00 -5.66 -14.13
N GLN A 363 -4.75 -6.96 -14.22
CA GLN A 363 -5.75 -7.91 -14.70
C GLN A 363 -6.96 -7.96 -13.77
N ILE A 364 -6.76 -7.86 -12.45
CA ILE A 364 -7.85 -7.78 -11.48
C ILE A 364 -8.69 -6.53 -11.73
N PHE A 365 -8.05 -5.37 -11.95
CA PHE A 365 -8.76 -4.12 -12.25
C PHE A 365 -9.56 -4.20 -13.55
N GLU A 366 -8.97 -4.73 -14.61
CA GLU A 366 -9.64 -4.96 -15.90
C GLU A 366 -10.86 -5.87 -15.74
N LYS A 367 -10.77 -6.88 -14.87
CA LYS A 367 -11.94 -7.67 -14.47
C LYS A 367 -12.96 -6.82 -13.70
N MET A 368 -12.56 -6.03 -12.71
CA MET A 368 -13.48 -5.18 -11.93
C MET A 368 -14.32 -4.24 -12.80
N ILE A 369 -13.74 -3.67 -13.85
CA ILE A 369 -14.43 -2.73 -14.75
C ILE A 369 -15.15 -3.41 -15.92
N ASN A 370 -15.16 -4.75 -16.01
CA ASN A 370 -15.78 -5.47 -17.12
C ASN A 370 -17.27 -5.07 -17.28
N PRO A 371 -17.72 -4.64 -18.49
CA PRO A 371 -19.07 -4.15 -18.74
C PRO A 371 -20.19 -5.05 -18.25
N GLU A 372 -20.04 -6.39 -18.37
CA GLU A 372 -21.06 -7.38 -17.98
C GLU A 372 -21.50 -7.23 -16.51
N ARG A 373 -20.60 -6.76 -15.64
CA ARG A 373 -20.86 -6.58 -14.19
C ARG A 373 -21.68 -5.35 -13.89
N TRP A 374 -21.75 -4.43 -14.84
CA TRP A 374 -22.37 -3.12 -14.70
C TRP A 374 -23.64 -2.98 -15.54
N GLU A 375 -24.01 -4.00 -16.33
CA GLU A 375 -25.27 -4.06 -17.09
C GLU A 375 -26.50 -3.83 -16.19
N VAL A 376 -26.48 -4.40 -14.98
CA VAL A 376 -27.55 -4.23 -13.98
C VAL A 376 -27.74 -2.76 -13.61
N CYS A 377 -26.70 -1.93 -13.70
CA CYS A 377 -26.77 -0.50 -13.44
C CYS A 377 -27.25 0.32 -14.66
N GLN A 378 -27.10 -0.20 -15.88
CA GLN A 378 -27.49 0.51 -17.11
C GLN A 378 -29.00 0.74 -17.20
N GLY A 379 -29.80 -0.23 -16.75
CA GLY A 379 -31.27 -0.16 -16.77
C GLY A 379 -31.90 0.55 -15.56
N ARG A 380 -31.12 1.17 -14.68
CA ARG A 380 -31.63 1.75 -13.43
C ARG A 380 -32.01 3.22 -13.58
N SER A 381 -33.09 3.63 -12.90
CA SER A 381 -33.52 5.02 -12.82
C SER A 381 -32.48 5.95 -12.20
N CYS A 382 -31.59 5.42 -11.34
CA CYS A 382 -30.56 6.22 -10.68
C CYS A 382 -29.32 6.50 -11.54
N LYS A 383 -29.24 5.97 -12.78
CA LYS A 383 -28.04 6.01 -13.65
C LYS A 383 -27.48 7.42 -13.83
N GLU A 384 -28.33 8.40 -14.18
CA GLU A 384 -27.89 9.76 -14.55
C GLU A 384 -27.22 10.53 -13.40
N GLY A 385 -27.51 10.16 -12.15
CA GLY A 385 -26.93 10.78 -10.96
C GLY A 385 -26.06 9.83 -10.13
N CYS A 386 -25.64 8.69 -10.68
CA CYS A 386 -24.86 7.68 -9.96
C CYS A 386 -23.36 7.88 -10.21
N PRO A 387 -22.57 8.32 -9.21
CA PRO A 387 -21.13 8.53 -9.40
C PRO A 387 -20.36 7.25 -9.72
N ILE A 388 -20.79 6.11 -9.16
CA ILE A 388 -20.18 4.80 -9.40
C ILE A 388 -20.28 4.43 -10.88
N TYR A 389 -21.49 4.55 -11.46
CA TYR A 389 -21.71 4.22 -12.86
C TYR A 389 -21.00 5.21 -13.78
N PHE A 390 -20.97 6.51 -13.41
CA PHE A 390 -20.22 7.52 -14.15
C PHE A 390 -18.71 7.21 -14.16
N ASN A 391 -18.12 6.78 -13.04
CA ASN A 391 -16.73 6.32 -13.00
C ASN A 391 -16.47 5.18 -13.98
N ILE A 392 -17.34 4.17 -13.98
CA ILE A 392 -17.21 3.03 -14.89
C ILE A 392 -17.33 3.46 -16.35
N ASP A 393 -18.33 4.28 -16.70
CA ASP A 393 -18.51 4.78 -18.05
C ASP A 393 -17.31 5.62 -18.52
N LEU A 394 -16.81 6.52 -17.67
CA LEU A 394 -15.63 7.35 -17.94
C LEU A 394 -14.36 6.52 -18.12
N ILE A 395 -14.16 5.51 -17.27
CA ILE A 395 -13.02 4.58 -17.38
C ILE A 395 -13.15 3.77 -18.68
N LEU A 396 -14.31 3.19 -18.98
CA LEU A 396 -14.50 2.35 -20.17
C LEU A 396 -14.33 3.12 -21.48
N GLN A 397 -14.83 4.36 -21.57
CA GLN A 397 -14.62 5.23 -22.74
C GLN A 397 -13.15 5.56 -22.99
N ASN A 398 -12.32 5.55 -21.94
CA ASN A 398 -10.90 5.92 -21.99
C ASN A 398 -9.99 4.77 -21.50
N GLN A 399 -10.44 3.51 -21.62
CA GLN A 399 -9.91 2.38 -20.83
C GLN A 399 -8.40 2.20 -20.96
N GLN A 400 -7.90 2.14 -22.19
CA GLN A 400 -6.47 1.93 -22.45
C GLN A 400 -5.63 2.99 -21.73
N ARG A 401 -5.99 4.27 -21.88
CA ARG A 401 -5.29 5.40 -21.28
C ARG A 401 -5.43 5.40 -19.76
N THR A 402 -6.64 5.34 -19.24
CA THR A 402 -6.90 5.44 -17.80
C THR A 402 -6.22 4.32 -17.02
N VAL A 403 -6.35 3.07 -17.49
CA VAL A 403 -5.69 1.91 -16.88
C VAL A 403 -4.17 2.09 -16.95
N GLU A 404 -3.61 2.47 -18.10
CA GLU A 404 -2.17 2.71 -18.22
C GLU A 404 -1.69 3.78 -17.22
N ARG A 405 -2.40 4.90 -17.07
CA ARG A 405 -2.03 6.01 -16.16
C ARG A 405 -2.10 5.62 -14.70
N ILE A 406 -3.10 4.84 -14.30
CA ILE A 406 -3.19 4.29 -12.93
C ILE A 406 -1.98 3.40 -12.64
N PHE A 407 -1.68 2.45 -13.53
CA PHE A 407 -0.58 1.52 -13.32
C PHE A 407 0.81 2.14 -13.52
N LEU A 408 0.92 3.23 -14.26
CA LEU A 408 2.14 4.03 -14.35
C LEU A 408 2.46 4.73 -13.02
N ALA A 409 1.45 5.24 -12.31
CA ALA A 409 1.61 5.81 -10.98
C ALA A 409 2.01 4.75 -9.94
N TYR A 410 1.36 3.58 -9.96
CA TYR A 410 1.78 2.47 -9.10
C TYR A 410 3.17 1.92 -9.44
N ARG A 411 3.54 1.89 -10.74
CA ARG A 411 4.90 1.53 -11.17
C ARG A 411 5.91 2.50 -10.60
N ARG A 412 5.65 3.81 -10.66
CA ARG A 412 6.52 4.83 -10.05
C ARG A 412 6.73 4.59 -8.56
N MET A 413 5.69 4.22 -7.83
CA MET A 413 5.78 3.88 -6.40
C MET A 413 6.66 2.63 -6.19
N TYR A 414 6.42 1.57 -6.97
CA TYR A 414 7.17 0.31 -6.91
C TYR A 414 8.67 0.51 -7.12
N GLU A 415 9.05 1.26 -8.15
CA GLU A 415 10.45 1.48 -8.53
C GLU A 415 11.21 2.33 -7.49
N TYR A 416 10.48 3.10 -6.68
CA TYR A 416 11.02 3.87 -5.56
C TYR A 416 10.92 3.15 -4.21
N GLY A 417 10.58 1.86 -4.22
CA GLY A 417 10.64 0.98 -3.06
C GLY A 417 9.32 0.78 -2.33
N THR A 418 8.23 1.45 -2.73
CA THR A 418 6.90 1.22 -2.15
C THR A 418 6.28 -0.02 -2.77
N ARG A 419 6.08 -1.06 -1.96
CA ARG A 419 5.42 -2.30 -2.39
C ARG A 419 4.05 -2.42 -1.75
N LEU A 420 3.03 -2.54 -2.58
CA LEU A 420 1.67 -2.80 -2.15
C LEU A 420 1.34 -4.29 -2.34
N THR A 421 0.62 -4.84 -1.37
CA THR A 421 0.10 -6.21 -1.47
C THR A 421 -1.10 -6.26 -2.40
N ILE A 422 -1.44 -7.44 -2.92
CA ILE A 422 -2.65 -7.59 -3.77
C ILE A 422 -3.90 -7.10 -3.04
N ARG A 423 -4.03 -7.38 -1.75
CA ARG A 423 -5.14 -6.86 -0.93
C ARG A 423 -5.21 -5.33 -0.94
N GLN A 424 -4.06 -4.65 -0.79
CA GLN A 424 -3.99 -3.19 -0.78
C GLN A 424 -4.34 -2.60 -2.15
N PHE A 425 -3.90 -3.24 -3.24
CA PHE A 425 -4.33 -2.86 -4.59
C PHE A 425 -5.84 -3.02 -4.76
N THR A 426 -6.40 -4.18 -4.40
CA THR A 426 -7.84 -4.43 -4.57
C THR A 426 -8.69 -3.50 -3.73
N GLU A 427 -8.26 -3.17 -2.51
CA GLU A 427 -8.93 -2.20 -1.63
C GLU A 427 -8.97 -0.82 -2.30
N HIS A 428 -7.82 -0.31 -2.76
CA HIS A 428 -7.73 1.02 -3.36
C HIS A 428 -8.47 1.11 -4.70
N LEU A 429 -8.34 0.10 -5.56
CA LEU A 429 -9.02 0.04 -6.85
C LEU A 429 -10.54 -0.04 -6.70
N ALA A 430 -11.04 -0.82 -5.72
CA ALA A 430 -12.46 -0.86 -5.41
C ALA A 430 -12.96 0.52 -4.93
N TYR A 431 -12.20 1.17 -4.04
CA TYR A 431 -12.53 2.50 -3.54
C TYR A 431 -12.54 3.55 -4.65
N MET A 432 -11.60 3.50 -5.60
CA MET A 432 -11.59 4.39 -6.76
C MET A 432 -12.87 4.29 -7.60
N ILE A 433 -13.43 3.09 -7.73
CA ILE A 433 -14.65 2.85 -8.50
C ILE A 433 -15.88 3.34 -7.72
N THR A 434 -16.02 2.91 -6.46
CA THR A 434 -17.27 3.08 -5.71
C THR A 434 -17.30 4.30 -4.81
N SER A 435 -16.14 4.90 -4.49
CA SER A 435 -15.97 5.90 -3.42
C SER A 435 -16.46 5.44 -2.04
N GLY A 436 -16.61 4.13 -1.82
CA GLY A 436 -17.25 3.57 -0.62
C GLY A 436 -18.78 3.74 -0.58
N LEU A 437 -19.40 4.19 -1.66
CA LEU A 437 -20.85 4.40 -1.76
C LEU A 437 -21.59 3.10 -2.04
N GLU A 438 -22.78 2.98 -1.47
CA GLU A 438 -23.76 1.94 -1.75
C GLU A 438 -25.00 2.51 -2.46
N TYR A 439 -25.89 1.61 -2.86
CA TYR A 439 -27.15 1.98 -3.51
C TYR A 439 -28.04 2.88 -2.63
N ALA A 440 -28.02 2.67 -1.31
CA ALA A 440 -28.75 3.51 -0.35
C ALA A 440 -28.22 4.96 -0.38
N ASP A 441 -26.90 5.13 -0.36
CA ASP A 441 -26.24 6.44 -0.39
C ASP A 441 -26.60 7.20 -1.68
N ILE A 442 -26.60 6.51 -2.83
CA ILE A 442 -26.98 7.10 -4.13
C ILE A 442 -28.45 7.58 -4.10
N LYS A 443 -29.36 6.81 -3.51
CA LYS A 443 -30.77 7.24 -3.36
C LYS A 443 -30.89 8.48 -2.49
N MET A 444 -30.17 8.53 -1.37
CA MET A 444 -30.16 9.70 -0.48
C MET A 444 -29.63 10.94 -1.19
N MET A 445 -28.54 10.82 -1.96
CA MET A 445 -27.99 11.91 -2.76
C MET A 445 -28.99 12.46 -3.79
N GLN A 446 -29.82 11.60 -4.38
CA GLN A 446 -30.83 12.01 -5.36
C GLN A 446 -32.02 12.76 -4.74
N GLN A 447 -32.29 12.53 -3.45
CA GLN A 447 -33.36 13.19 -2.71
C GLN A 447 -32.94 14.56 -2.13
N ASN A 448 -31.64 14.86 -2.08
CA ASN A 448 -31.13 16.13 -1.56
C ASN A 448 -31.29 17.30 -2.55
N SER A 449 -31.76 18.45 -2.05
CA SER A 449 -32.01 19.66 -2.85
C SER A 449 -30.74 20.32 -3.40
N GLN A 450 -29.59 20.16 -2.74
CA GLN A 450 -28.27 20.54 -3.23
C GLN A 450 -27.50 19.26 -3.57
N ARG A 451 -27.34 18.98 -4.87
CA ARG A 451 -26.58 17.83 -5.34
C ARG A 451 -25.08 18.13 -5.22
N PRO A 452 -24.27 17.27 -4.57
CA PRO A 452 -22.81 17.41 -4.62
C PRO A 452 -22.34 17.31 -6.08
N LEU A 453 -21.20 17.92 -6.40
CA LEU A 453 -20.66 17.77 -7.73
C LEU A 453 -20.28 16.31 -7.96
N VAL A 454 -20.66 15.75 -9.12
CA VAL A 454 -20.26 14.39 -9.51
C VAL A 454 -18.73 14.24 -9.45
N VAL A 455 -17.99 15.32 -9.74
CA VAL A 455 -16.51 15.41 -9.67
C VAL A 455 -15.92 15.00 -8.31
N GLU A 456 -16.66 15.21 -7.22
CA GLU A 456 -16.21 14.90 -5.85
C GLU A 456 -16.07 13.39 -5.63
N HIS A 457 -16.75 12.57 -6.42
CA HIS A 457 -16.76 11.11 -6.32
C HIS A 457 -16.03 10.44 -7.50
N LEU A 458 -15.34 11.22 -8.33
CA LEU A 458 -14.66 10.66 -9.50
C LEU A 458 -13.35 9.97 -9.16
N PHE A 459 -13.06 8.90 -9.92
CA PHE A 459 -11.93 8.01 -9.67
C PHE A 459 -10.59 8.74 -9.60
N PHE A 460 -10.40 9.83 -10.34
CA PHE A 460 -9.15 10.58 -10.36
C PHE A 460 -8.90 11.40 -9.09
N ASN A 461 -9.94 11.76 -8.34
CA ASN A 461 -9.82 12.34 -7.00
C ASN A 461 -9.71 11.24 -5.95
N ARG A 462 -10.51 10.18 -6.10
CA ARG A 462 -10.48 9.01 -5.20
C ARG A 462 -9.18 8.22 -5.27
N PHE A 463 -8.43 8.30 -6.37
CA PHE A 463 -7.06 7.81 -6.44
C PHE A 463 -6.17 8.42 -5.34
N PHE A 464 -6.37 9.69 -5.02
CA PHE A 464 -5.65 10.42 -3.97
C PHE A 464 -6.31 10.32 -2.58
N GLY A 465 -7.48 9.68 -2.48
CA GLY A 465 -8.21 9.57 -1.22
C GLY A 465 -8.90 10.85 -0.78
N ASP A 466 -9.29 11.70 -1.73
CA ASP A 466 -9.99 12.96 -1.46
C ASP A 466 -11.15 13.19 -2.44
N ASN A 467 -11.90 14.28 -2.22
CA ASN A 467 -12.98 14.72 -3.10
C ASN A 467 -12.59 15.93 -3.98
N GLY A 468 -11.28 16.18 -4.14
CA GLY A 468 -10.72 17.31 -4.88
C GLY A 468 -10.47 18.58 -4.07
N HIS A 469 -10.91 18.64 -2.81
CA HIS A 469 -10.62 19.77 -1.91
C HIS A 469 -10.47 19.38 -0.43
N SER A 470 -10.98 18.22 -0.02
CA SER A 470 -10.89 17.70 1.34
C SER A 470 -10.62 16.20 1.33
N ALA A 471 -9.74 15.76 2.23
CA ALA A 471 -9.41 14.35 2.38
C ALA A 471 -10.64 13.55 2.85
N ASP A 472 -10.79 12.35 2.30
CA ASP A 472 -11.76 11.38 2.76
C ASP A 472 -11.22 10.68 4.01
N ILE A 473 -11.85 10.95 5.15
CA ILE A 473 -11.43 10.45 6.45
C ILE A 473 -11.47 8.92 6.48
N ASP A 474 -12.47 8.31 5.84
CA ASP A 474 -12.66 6.86 5.84
C ASP A 474 -11.63 6.14 4.96
N ALA A 475 -11.08 6.84 3.97
CA ALA A 475 -10.07 6.31 3.06
C ALA A 475 -8.63 6.62 3.53
N SER A 476 -8.43 7.60 4.41
CA SER A 476 -7.14 7.98 4.98
C SER A 476 -6.30 6.84 5.62
N PRO A 477 -6.89 5.77 6.21
CA PRO A 477 -6.13 4.65 6.73
C PRO A 477 -5.61 3.69 5.66
N MET A 478 -6.10 3.77 4.41
CA MET A 478 -5.68 2.88 3.34
C MET A 478 -4.22 3.11 3.00
N LYS A 479 -3.43 2.02 3.00
CA LYS A 479 -1.99 2.09 2.77
C LYS A 479 -1.67 2.71 1.41
N ALA A 480 -2.42 2.36 0.37
CA ALA A 480 -2.18 2.87 -0.97
C ALA A 480 -2.36 4.39 -1.06
N ILE A 481 -3.42 4.95 -0.43
CA ILE A 481 -3.65 6.41 -0.36
C ILE A 481 -2.52 7.11 0.37
N GLN A 482 -2.09 6.59 1.53
CA GLN A 482 -0.96 7.15 2.28
C GLN A 482 0.33 7.17 1.46
N GLU A 483 0.57 6.10 0.68
CA GLU A 483 1.76 6.01 -0.15
C GLU A 483 1.68 6.89 -1.40
N VAL A 484 0.51 7.05 -2.02
CA VAL A 484 0.27 7.99 -3.12
C VAL A 484 0.52 9.43 -2.65
N ALA A 485 -0.03 9.82 -1.51
CA ALA A 485 0.18 11.14 -0.92
C ALA A 485 1.67 11.44 -0.68
N ARG A 486 2.45 10.44 -0.24
CA ARG A 486 3.91 10.58 -0.04
C ARG A 486 4.69 10.83 -1.33
N GLN A 487 4.16 10.47 -2.50
CA GLN A 487 4.87 10.70 -3.77
C GLN A 487 4.78 12.16 -4.25
N GLY A 488 3.81 12.94 -3.74
CA GLY A 488 3.59 14.32 -4.17
C GLY A 488 3.30 14.44 -5.68
N PHE A 489 2.55 13.49 -6.25
CA PHE A 489 2.24 13.52 -7.69
C PHE A 489 1.49 14.78 -8.07
N GLY A 490 1.97 15.44 -9.13
CA GLY A 490 1.39 16.69 -9.61
C GLY A 490 1.66 17.90 -8.71
N GLU A 491 2.41 17.79 -7.60
CA GLU A 491 2.76 18.96 -6.77
C GLU A 491 3.69 19.92 -7.53
N ARG A 492 4.61 19.38 -8.34
CA ARG A 492 5.51 20.19 -9.16
C ARG A 492 4.76 20.80 -10.33
N PRO A 493 4.74 22.15 -10.44
CA PRO A 493 4.14 22.80 -11.59
C PRO A 493 4.96 22.49 -12.84
N CYS A 494 4.27 22.25 -13.96
CA CYS A 494 4.91 22.15 -15.27
C CYS A 494 4.82 23.51 -15.96
N PRO A 495 5.90 24.32 -16.05
CA PRO A 495 5.79 25.72 -16.48
C PRO A 495 5.11 25.91 -17.84
N MET A 496 5.37 25.02 -18.80
CA MET A 496 4.74 25.05 -20.12
C MET A 496 3.22 24.86 -20.04
N TRP A 497 2.78 23.92 -19.20
CA TRP A 497 1.35 23.62 -19.01
C TRP A 497 0.66 24.63 -18.10
N GLU A 498 1.33 25.11 -17.05
CA GLU A 498 0.83 26.22 -16.24
C GLU A 498 0.58 27.46 -17.11
N HIS A 499 1.51 27.77 -18.03
CA HIS A 499 1.33 28.88 -18.96
C HIS A 499 0.13 28.64 -19.87
N ARG A 500 0.03 27.46 -20.48
CA ARG A 500 -1.04 27.11 -21.43
C ARG A 500 -2.44 27.13 -20.81
N LEU A 501 -2.57 26.67 -19.56
CA LEU A 501 -3.87 26.49 -18.89
C LEU A 501 -4.38 27.77 -18.21
N TRP A 502 -3.49 28.60 -17.67
CA TRP A 502 -3.87 29.68 -16.77
C TRP A 502 -3.64 31.09 -17.33
N LEU A 503 -2.75 31.29 -18.30
CA LEU A 503 -2.56 32.62 -18.87
C LEU A 503 -3.69 33.01 -19.82
N ARG A 504 -4.22 34.21 -19.61
CA ARG A 504 -5.32 34.82 -20.39
C ARG A 504 -4.96 35.06 -21.86
N SER A 505 -3.68 35.12 -22.20
CA SER A 505 -3.18 35.40 -23.56
C SER A 505 -3.08 34.17 -24.46
N SER A 506 -3.05 32.94 -23.91
CA SER A 506 -2.88 31.68 -24.65
C SER A 506 -4.16 31.08 -25.22
N GLY A 507 -5.26 31.84 -25.25
CA GLY A 507 -6.54 31.45 -25.83
C GLY A 507 -7.51 30.84 -24.81
N LYS A 508 -8.76 31.30 -24.81
CA LYS A 508 -9.83 30.82 -23.92
C LYS A 508 -10.30 29.38 -24.21
N THR A 509 -9.74 28.72 -25.23
CA THR A 509 -10.22 27.44 -25.75
C THR A 509 -9.09 26.41 -25.73
N PHE A 510 -8.88 25.78 -24.57
CA PHE A 510 -8.20 24.48 -24.50
C PHE A 510 -9.23 23.39 -24.71
N ASP A 511 -8.98 22.50 -25.68
CA ASP A 511 -9.79 21.32 -25.91
C ASP A 511 -9.26 20.14 -25.08
N PHE A 512 -10.10 19.63 -24.20
CA PHE A 512 -9.78 18.51 -23.32
C PHE A 512 -9.96 17.14 -24.00
N GLY A 513 -10.77 17.07 -25.06
CA GLY A 513 -10.99 15.82 -25.80
C GLY A 513 -11.83 14.75 -25.09
N VAL A 514 -12.38 15.01 -23.90
CA VAL A 514 -13.26 14.09 -23.17
C VAL A 514 -14.61 14.75 -22.88
N GLU A 515 -15.61 14.42 -23.68
CA GLU A 515 -16.91 15.13 -23.70
C GLU A 515 -17.67 15.00 -22.38
N SER A 516 -17.62 13.83 -21.73
CA SER A 516 -18.31 13.54 -20.46
C SER A 516 -17.88 14.44 -19.29
N CYS A 517 -16.64 14.96 -19.30
CA CYS A 517 -16.12 15.84 -18.25
C CYS A 517 -15.77 17.25 -18.74
N LYS A 518 -16.07 17.59 -20.00
CA LYS A 518 -15.65 18.85 -20.63
C LYS A 518 -16.21 20.09 -19.95
N VAL A 519 -17.47 20.03 -19.51
CA VAL A 519 -18.13 21.13 -18.80
C VAL A 519 -17.46 21.38 -17.45
N ASP A 520 -17.25 20.33 -16.66
CA ASP A 520 -16.63 20.44 -15.34
C ASP A 520 -15.15 20.83 -15.45
N PHE A 521 -14.43 20.32 -16.45
CA PHE A 521 -13.06 20.72 -16.76
C PHE A 521 -12.96 22.24 -17.01
N ASN A 522 -13.83 22.79 -17.86
CA ASN A 522 -13.81 24.23 -18.16
C ASN A 522 -14.17 25.09 -16.94
N LYS A 523 -15.16 24.67 -16.13
CA LYS A 523 -15.50 25.34 -14.88
C LYS A 523 -14.32 25.39 -13.90
N LEU A 524 -13.65 24.24 -13.70
CA LEU A 524 -12.47 24.16 -12.85
C LEU A 524 -11.33 25.03 -13.40
N ARG A 525 -11.16 25.04 -14.73
CA ARG A 525 -10.12 25.85 -15.38
C ARG A 525 -10.36 27.35 -15.17
N GLU A 526 -11.58 27.82 -15.40
CA GLU A 526 -11.99 29.22 -15.17
C GLU A 526 -11.84 29.62 -13.70
N HIS A 527 -12.21 28.73 -12.77
CA HIS A 527 -12.02 28.97 -11.34
C HIS A 527 -10.53 29.06 -10.96
N GLY A 528 -9.70 28.14 -11.47
CA GLY A 528 -8.25 28.14 -11.29
C GLY A 528 -7.55 29.38 -11.89
N ALA A 529 -8.09 29.92 -12.99
CA ALA A 529 -7.66 31.18 -13.60
C ALA A 529 -8.19 32.44 -12.88
N ARG A 530 -8.97 32.27 -11.80
CA ARG A 530 -9.63 33.33 -11.04
C ARG A 530 -10.60 34.17 -11.87
N GLU A 531 -11.27 33.54 -12.85
CA GLU A 531 -12.32 34.16 -13.67
C GLU A 531 -13.71 33.97 -13.05
N ASN A 532 -13.93 32.84 -12.35
CA ASN A 532 -15.15 32.51 -11.62
C ASN A 532 -14.81 32.06 -10.19
N SER A 533 -15.79 32.11 -9.27
CA SER A 533 -15.64 31.64 -7.89
C SER A 533 -16.55 30.45 -7.61
N TYR A 534 -15.98 29.35 -7.12
CA TYR A 534 -16.72 28.19 -6.65
C TYR A 534 -16.78 28.21 -5.12
N LEU A 535 -17.98 28.08 -4.53
CA LEU A 535 -18.14 28.15 -3.07
C LEU A 535 -17.49 26.90 -2.43
N GLY A 536 -16.61 27.10 -1.44
CA GLY A 536 -15.97 25.99 -0.71
C GLY A 536 -14.73 25.37 -1.38
N MET A 537 -14.33 25.85 -2.56
CA MET A 537 -13.11 25.41 -3.26
C MET A 537 -12.17 26.59 -3.49
N THR A 538 -10.87 26.37 -3.34
CA THR A 538 -9.85 27.39 -3.67
C THR A 538 -9.42 27.25 -5.13
N PRO A 539 -8.91 28.32 -5.76
CA PRO A 539 -8.33 28.23 -7.10
C PRO A 539 -7.20 27.19 -7.19
N GLU A 540 -6.43 27.01 -6.11
CA GLU A 540 -5.35 26.04 -6.02
C GLU A 540 -5.87 24.59 -6.10
N HIS A 541 -6.96 24.27 -5.38
CA HIS A 541 -7.63 22.97 -5.49
C HIS A 541 -8.17 22.71 -6.90
N ALA A 542 -8.73 23.75 -7.56
CA ALA A 542 -9.20 23.60 -8.93
C ALA A 542 -8.06 23.33 -9.93
N ARG A 543 -6.92 24.00 -9.77
CA ARG A 543 -5.72 23.72 -10.59
C ARG A 543 -5.17 22.32 -10.38
N GLU A 544 -5.21 21.83 -9.15
CA GLU A 544 -4.83 20.45 -8.84
C GLU A 544 -5.75 19.44 -9.53
N GLN A 545 -7.07 19.62 -9.43
CA GLN A 545 -8.03 18.75 -10.09
C GLN A 545 -7.88 18.76 -11.62
N VAL A 546 -7.66 19.93 -12.23
CA VAL A 546 -7.37 20.02 -13.68
C VAL A 546 -6.12 19.22 -14.05
N ARG A 547 -5.04 19.30 -13.25
CA ARG A 547 -3.82 18.51 -13.48
C ARG A 547 -4.07 17.01 -13.35
N ARG A 548 -4.89 16.58 -12.39
CA ARG A 548 -5.32 15.17 -12.25
C ARG A 548 -6.11 14.71 -13.46
N MET A 549 -7.09 15.50 -13.91
CA MET A 549 -7.87 15.23 -15.12
C MET A 549 -6.98 15.11 -16.36
N LEU A 550 -6.00 16.01 -16.52
CA LEU A 550 -5.02 15.93 -17.60
C LEU A 550 -4.22 14.63 -17.52
N TYR A 551 -3.65 14.30 -16.35
CA TYR A 551 -2.86 13.09 -16.18
C TYR A 551 -3.63 11.82 -16.56
N PHE A 552 -4.83 11.63 -16.01
CA PHE A 552 -5.59 10.38 -16.21
C PHE A 552 -6.30 10.29 -17.56
N LEU A 553 -6.78 11.41 -18.10
CA LEU A 553 -7.74 11.40 -19.21
C LEU A 553 -7.24 12.10 -20.48
N TYR A 554 -6.28 13.02 -20.42
CA TYR A 554 -5.86 13.77 -21.62
C TYR A 554 -4.95 12.96 -22.55
N ASP A 555 -5.14 13.13 -23.86
CA ASP A 555 -4.34 12.50 -24.89
C ASP A 555 -3.10 13.32 -25.24
N PHE A 556 -1.99 13.06 -24.57
CA PHE A 556 -0.73 13.74 -24.85
C PHE A 556 -0.12 13.25 -26.16
N ASN A 557 0.20 14.17 -27.06
CA ASN A 557 1.06 13.86 -28.19
C ASN A 557 2.50 13.57 -27.73
N LYS A 558 3.36 13.03 -28.62
CA LYS A 558 4.73 12.63 -28.27
C LYS A 558 5.58 13.74 -27.64
N GLU A 559 5.40 14.99 -28.05
CA GLU A 559 6.17 16.14 -27.54
C GLU A 559 5.69 16.57 -26.14
N GLU A 560 4.41 16.37 -25.86
CA GLU A 560 3.77 16.74 -24.60
C GLU A 560 3.88 15.67 -23.51
N GLN A 561 4.37 14.46 -23.82
CA GLN A 561 4.53 13.38 -22.84
C GLN A 561 5.48 13.74 -21.67
N THR A 562 6.30 14.77 -21.84
CA THR A 562 7.12 15.35 -20.76
C THR A 562 6.29 15.73 -19.53
N PHE A 563 5.02 16.12 -19.71
CA PHE A 563 4.09 16.39 -18.61
C PHE A 563 3.92 15.19 -17.67
N LEU A 564 3.82 13.97 -18.22
CA LEU A 564 3.58 12.76 -17.44
C LEU A 564 4.76 12.45 -16.53
N GLY A 565 5.98 12.58 -17.06
CA GLY A 565 7.20 12.39 -16.28
C GLY A 565 7.33 13.43 -15.17
N GLN A 566 6.98 14.68 -15.44
CA GLN A 566 6.97 15.74 -14.42
C GLN A 566 5.88 15.52 -13.37
N TYR A 567 4.66 15.16 -13.79
CA TYR A 567 3.54 14.86 -12.89
C TYR A 567 3.89 13.72 -11.92
N LEU A 568 4.58 12.69 -12.41
CA LEU A 568 5.01 11.55 -11.60
C LEU A 568 6.31 11.77 -10.82
N ASN A 569 6.92 12.96 -10.90
CA ASN A 569 8.24 13.24 -10.35
C ASN A 569 9.27 12.17 -10.82
N SER A 570 9.22 11.80 -12.11
CA SER A 570 10.09 10.80 -12.75
C SER A 570 10.28 11.07 -14.23
N PRO A 571 11.34 11.80 -14.62
CA PRO A 571 11.65 12.06 -16.03
C PRO A 571 12.04 10.81 -16.83
N THR A 572 12.46 9.71 -16.18
CA THR A 572 12.98 8.52 -16.88
C THR A 572 12.02 7.34 -16.94
N LEU A 573 10.94 7.33 -16.15
CA LEU A 573 9.99 6.22 -16.10
C LEU A 573 9.37 5.86 -17.45
N LEU A 574 9.00 6.87 -18.27
CA LEU A 574 8.43 6.60 -19.59
C LEU A 574 9.43 5.91 -20.52
N LYS A 575 10.70 6.35 -20.50
CA LYS A 575 11.77 5.72 -21.27
C LYS A 575 12.01 4.29 -20.79
N TRP A 576 12.04 4.10 -19.47
CA TRP A 576 12.17 2.77 -18.88
C TRP A 576 11.02 1.84 -19.30
N ARG A 577 9.78 2.35 -19.35
CA ARG A 577 8.63 1.59 -19.86
C ARG A 577 8.85 1.20 -21.33
N ASP A 578 9.34 2.11 -22.14
CA ASP A 578 9.62 1.85 -23.56
C ASP A 578 10.72 0.79 -23.73
N TRP A 579 11.71 0.74 -22.83
CA TRP A 579 12.72 -0.34 -22.79
C TRP A 579 12.15 -1.72 -22.45
N GLN A 580 10.94 -1.81 -21.89
CA GLN A 580 10.27 -3.09 -21.65
C GLN A 580 9.57 -3.64 -22.90
N LEU A 581 9.42 -2.83 -23.95
CA LEU A 581 8.78 -3.22 -25.21
C LEU A 581 9.81 -3.82 -26.18
N TYR A 582 9.42 -4.84 -26.94
CA TYR A 582 10.30 -5.62 -27.83
C TYR A 582 11.01 -4.77 -28.92
N ASP A 583 12.23 -5.18 -29.28
CA ASP A 583 13.25 -4.60 -30.19
C ASP A 583 14.49 -3.94 -29.52
N ASN A 584 14.74 -4.31 -28.25
CA ASN A 584 16.01 -4.60 -27.55
C ASN A 584 17.30 -3.84 -27.89
N GLN A 585 17.25 -2.60 -28.38
CA GLN A 585 18.46 -1.79 -28.51
C GLN A 585 18.24 -0.36 -28.06
N LEU A 586 19.07 0.03 -27.09
CA LEU A 586 19.20 1.40 -26.69
C LEU A 586 19.84 2.17 -27.86
N GLY A 587 19.10 3.10 -28.46
CA GLY A 587 19.54 3.79 -29.66
C GLY A 587 20.90 4.47 -29.44
N PHE A 588 21.77 4.47 -30.45
CA PHE A 588 23.15 4.97 -30.32
C PHE A 588 23.23 6.39 -29.71
N GLN A 589 22.36 7.29 -30.16
CA GLN A 589 22.28 8.65 -29.62
C GLN A 589 21.83 8.66 -28.17
N GLU A 590 20.81 7.88 -27.81
CA GLU A 590 20.32 7.77 -26.44
C GLU A 590 21.40 7.22 -25.51
N LYS A 591 22.11 6.17 -25.95
CA LYS A 591 23.21 5.54 -25.20
C LYS A 591 24.30 6.55 -24.90
N THR A 592 24.74 7.28 -25.93
CA THR A 592 25.78 8.30 -25.81
C THR A 592 25.38 9.40 -24.82
N ILE A 593 24.14 9.88 -24.92
CA ILE A 593 23.62 10.93 -24.03
C ILE A 593 23.53 10.42 -22.59
N LEU A 594 23.03 9.21 -22.37
CA LEU A 594 22.93 8.63 -21.03
C LEU A 594 24.31 8.38 -20.41
N GLU A 595 25.25 7.80 -21.16
CA GLU A 595 26.62 7.57 -20.70
C GLU A 595 27.30 8.88 -20.25
N GLN A 596 27.15 9.95 -21.01
CA GLN A 596 27.69 11.27 -20.65
C GLN A 596 27.09 11.80 -19.34
N LYS A 597 25.77 11.68 -19.16
CA LYS A 597 25.08 12.13 -17.95
C LYS A 597 25.45 11.29 -16.73
N ILE A 598 25.51 9.97 -16.89
CA ILE A 598 25.90 9.04 -15.82
C ILE A 598 27.35 9.29 -15.41
N TYR A 599 28.26 9.44 -16.37
CA TYR A 599 29.67 9.78 -16.11
C TYR A 599 29.79 11.04 -15.27
N HIS A 600 29.12 12.12 -15.70
CA HIS A 600 29.15 13.42 -15.01
C HIS A 600 28.74 13.27 -13.54
N VAL A 601 27.63 12.59 -13.27
CA VAL A 601 27.12 12.42 -11.90
C VAL A 601 27.98 11.48 -11.06
N LEU A 602 28.50 10.39 -11.62
CA LEU A 602 29.43 9.50 -10.91
C LEU A 602 30.74 10.19 -10.57
N GLN A 603 31.28 10.97 -11.50
CA GLN A 603 32.50 11.75 -11.29
C GLN A 603 32.31 12.79 -10.17
N GLU A 604 31.16 13.48 -10.15
CA GLU A 604 30.83 14.40 -9.05
C GLU A 604 30.65 13.66 -7.71
N HIS A 605 30.03 12.47 -7.69
CA HIS A 605 29.87 11.66 -6.47
C HIS A 605 31.21 11.16 -5.94
N PHE A 606 32.10 10.70 -6.82
CA PHE A 606 33.38 10.11 -6.42
C PHE A 606 34.36 11.17 -5.92
N THR A 607 34.37 12.34 -6.56
CA THR A 607 35.24 13.47 -6.17
C THR A 607 34.63 14.38 -5.10
N GLY A 608 33.30 14.42 -4.97
CA GLY A 608 32.63 15.41 -4.12
C GLY A 608 32.74 16.85 -4.65
N ILE A 609 33.12 17.02 -5.92
CA ILE A 609 33.24 18.30 -6.62
C ILE A 609 32.05 18.47 -7.56
N ARG A 610 31.55 19.71 -7.71
CA ARG A 610 30.55 20.05 -8.72
C ARG A 610 31.20 20.42 -10.06
N LEU A 611 30.74 19.81 -11.13
CA LEU A 611 31.15 20.01 -12.51
C LEU A 611 30.00 20.70 -13.27
N PRO A 612 30.27 21.79 -14.02
CA PRO A 612 29.21 22.42 -14.80
C PRO A 612 28.75 21.54 -15.95
N GLU A 613 27.47 21.68 -16.26
CA GLU A 613 26.81 21.07 -17.41
C GLU A 613 27.51 21.45 -18.71
N GLY A 614 27.72 20.48 -19.61
CA GLY A 614 28.34 20.71 -20.91
C GLY A 614 29.87 20.87 -20.89
N SER A 615 30.53 20.75 -19.74
CA SER A 615 32.00 20.66 -19.70
C SER A 615 32.46 19.36 -20.38
N THR A 616 32.85 19.45 -21.65
CA THR A 616 33.48 18.34 -22.36
C THR A 616 34.88 18.17 -21.80
N GLN A 617 35.02 17.29 -20.80
CA GLN A 617 36.33 16.85 -20.36
C GLN A 617 36.96 16.05 -21.51
N ASN A 618 38.08 16.55 -22.04
CA ASN A 618 38.90 15.80 -23.00
C ASN A 618 39.48 14.51 -22.37
N ASP A 619 39.49 14.44 -21.03
CA ASP A 619 39.95 13.30 -20.26
C ASP A 619 38.74 12.50 -19.75
N ARG A 620 38.39 11.43 -20.47
CA ARG A 620 37.31 10.49 -20.09
C ARG A 620 37.77 9.52 -19.01
N ARG A 621 38.33 10.02 -17.91
CA ARG A 621 38.75 9.19 -16.78
C ARG A 621 37.82 9.40 -15.60
N LEU A 622 37.44 8.31 -14.96
CA LEU A 622 36.71 8.35 -13.70
C LEU A 622 37.71 8.32 -12.54
N TYR A 623 37.69 9.36 -11.71
CA TYR A 623 38.61 9.52 -10.59
C TYR A 623 37.95 9.17 -9.27
N VAL A 624 38.54 8.22 -8.54
CA VAL A 624 38.21 7.94 -7.14
C VAL A 624 39.18 8.73 -6.28
N THR A 625 38.69 9.78 -5.60
CA THR A 625 39.55 10.64 -4.77
C THR A 625 39.30 10.49 -3.28
N LEU A 626 40.30 10.91 -2.50
CA LEU A 626 40.19 11.14 -1.07
C LEU A 626 39.50 12.49 -0.83
N SER A 627 38.17 12.50 -0.88
CA SER A 627 37.36 13.70 -0.63
C SER A 627 36.97 13.82 0.85
N ARG A 628 37.08 15.02 1.40
CA ARG A 628 36.51 15.36 2.70
C ARG A 628 35.04 15.71 2.47
N ARG A 629 34.12 14.87 2.96
CA ARG A 629 32.66 15.05 2.83
C ARG A 629 32.09 16.28 3.59
N ARG A 630 32.93 17.23 4.02
CA ARG A 630 32.48 18.46 4.69
C ARG A 630 32.17 19.50 3.62
N THR A 631 30.90 19.90 3.53
CA THR A 631 30.38 20.90 2.58
C THR A 631 31.02 22.28 2.71
N GLU A 632 31.66 22.58 3.84
CA GLU A 632 32.28 23.87 4.15
C GLU A 632 33.66 24.09 3.52
N VAL A 633 34.34 23.03 3.03
CA VAL A 633 35.72 23.13 2.52
C VAL A 633 35.77 22.68 1.06
N ARG A 634 35.88 23.66 0.14
CA ARG A 634 36.10 23.38 -1.29
C ARG A 634 37.53 22.86 -1.50
N GLN A 635 37.67 21.57 -1.77
CA GLN A 635 38.96 20.95 -2.10
C GLN A 635 39.24 21.08 -3.60
N SER A 636 40.01 22.10 -3.97
CA SER A 636 40.40 22.32 -5.37
C SER A 636 41.42 21.32 -5.89
N ALA A 637 42.22 20.70 -5.00
CA ALA A 637 43.13 19.62 -5.31
C ALA A 637 42.83 18.41 -4.40
N GLN A 638 42.79 17.22 -4.98
CA GLN A 638 42.46 15.98 -4.29
C GLN A 638 43.43 14.87 -4.65
N VAL A 639 43.75 14.02 -3.67
CA VAL A 639 44.56 12.81 -3.87
C VAL A 639 43.70 11.77 -4.59
N VAL A 640 44.20 11.24 -5.70
CA VAL A 640 43.58 10.15 -6.44
C VAL A 640 43.98 8.83 -5.81
N LEU A 641 42.99 8.06 -5.39
CA LEU A 641 43.16 6.71 -4.83
C LEU A 641 43.12 5.65 -5.93
N ALA A 642 42.28 5.88 -6.95
CA ALA A 642 42.21 5.05 -8.14
C ALA A 642 41.71 5.87 -9.33
N GLN A 643 42.11 5.48 -10.53
CA GLN A 643 41.60 6.03 -11.78
C GLN A 643 41.27 4.88 -12.74
N ILE A 644 40.22 5.04 -13.52
CA ILE A 644 39.86 4.13 -14.61
C ILE A 644 39.56 4.94 -15.87
N ASP A 645 39.85 4.35 -17.02
CA ASP A 645 39.36 4.87 -18.29
C ASP A 645 37.84 4.61 -18.37
N TRP A 646 37.07 5.60 -18.79
CA TRP A 646 35.63 5.44 -18.95
C TRP A 646 35.30 4.48 -20.09
N ASP A 647 36.19 4.32 -21.06
CA ASP A 647 36.03 3.34 -22.13
C ASP A 647 36.08 1.88 -21.62
N SER A 648 36.59 1.66 -20.40
CA SER A 648 36.50 0.37 -19.68
C SER A 648 35.15 0.16 -18.99
N ILE A 649 34.16 1.05 -19.16
CA ILE A 649 32.78 0.86 -18.71
C ILE A 649 31.87 0.84 -19.92
N GLU A 650 30.95 -0.13 -19.97
CA GLU A 650 29.94 -0.19 -21.02
C GLU A 650 28.52 -0.15 -20.46
N LEU A 651 27.68 0.73 -21.01
CA LEU A 651 26.25 0.75 -20.73
C LEU A 651 25.51 -0.25 -21.63
N ARG A 652 24.77 -1.19 -21.02
CA ARG A 652 23.94 -2.16 -21.74
C ARG A 652 22.54 -2.25 -21.12
N LEU A 653 21.57 -2.58 -21.95
CA LEU A 653 20.24 -2.98 -21.51
C LEU A 653 20.23 -4.50 -21.37
N ASN A 654 19.82 -5.01 -20.22
CA ASN A 654 19.90 -6.43 -19.90
C ASN A 654 18.57 -6.95 -19.36
N GLY A 655 18.18 -8.13 -19.86
CA GLY A 655 17.01 -8.86 -19.44
C GLY A 655 17.27 -9.68 -18.17
N PHE A 656 16.31 -9.63 -17.25
CA PHE A 656 16.25 -10.42 -16.02
C PHE A 656 14.92 -11.15 -15.97
N GLU A 657 14.97 -12.46 -15.80
CA GLU A 657 13.76 -13.25 -15.59
C GLU A 657 13.33 -13.21 -14.13
N SER A 658 12.06 -12.89 -13.90
CA SER A 658 11.43 -12.98 -12.59
C SER A 658 11.03 -14.43 -12.28
N ALA A 659 10.75 -14.71 -11.01
CA ALA A 659 10.24 -16.03 -10.60
C ALA A 659 8.90 -16.42 -11.25
N SER A 660 8.14 -15.44 -11.77
CA SER A 660 6.90 -15.67 -12.54
C SER A 660 7.13 -15.91 -14.04
N GLY A 661 8.38 -15.87 -14.51
CA GLY A 661 8.74 -16.02 -15.93
C GLY A 661 8.65 -14.74 -16.76
N GLU A 662 8.46 -13.57 -16.13
CA GLU A 662 8.43 -12.29 -16.83
C GLU A 662 9.86 -11.76 -17.02
N THR A 663 10.20 -11.33 -18.24
CA THR A 663 11.49 -10.69 -18.51
C THR A 663 11.38 -9.19 -18.30
N ARG A 664 12.25 -8.66 -17.44
CA ARG A 664 12.42 -7.22 -17.17
C ARG A 664 13.74 -6.74 -17.72
N TYR A 665 13.75 -5.58 -18.36
CA TYR A 665 14.96 -4.97 -18.90
C TYR A 665 15.40 -3.77 -18.06
N ASP A 666 16.61 -3.81 -17.51
CA ASP A 666 17.19 -2.66 -16.80
C ASP A 666 18.56 -2.29 -17.39
N LEU A 667 18.91 -1.02 -17.23
CA LEU A 667 20.23 -0.51 -17.59
C LEU A 667 21.29 -0.99 -16.61
N MET A 668 22.42 -1.43 -17.14
CA MET A 668 23.59 -1.84 -16.37
C MET A 668 24.86 -1.23 -16.91
N LEU A 669 25.72 -0.77 -15.99
CA LEU A 669 27.12 -0.49 -16.27
C LEU A 669 27.92 -1.76 -16.04
N TYR A 670 28.62 -2.20 -17.08
CA TYR A 670 29.53 -3.32 -17.05
C TYR A 670 30.97 -2.84 -17.00
N GLY A 671 31.71 -3.28 -15.98
CA GLY A 671 33.16 -3.11 -15.95
C GLY A 671 33.85 -4.03 -16.94
N LYS A 672 34.86 -3.52 -17.64
CA LYS A 672 35.78 -4.27 -18.52
C LYS A 672 37.21 -4.15 -18.02
N ASP A 673 38.10 -4.92 -18.64
CA ASP A 673 39.54 -4.87 -18.41
C ASP A 673 39.89 -5.06 -16.93
N ARG A 674 40.45 -4.02 -16.29
CA ARG A 674 40.90 -4.05 -14.90
C ARG A 674 39.76 -4.11 -13.89
N ILE A 675 38.55 -3.73 -14.28
CA ILE A 675 37.35 -3.73 -13.44
C ILE A 675 36.32 -4.76 -13.90
N ASP A 676 36.75 -5.79 -14.64
CA ASP A 676 35.88 -6.91 -15.04
C ASP A 676 35.18 -7.54 -13.83
N GLY A 677 33.88 -7.77 -13.98
CA GLY A 677 32.97 -8.24 -12.93
C GLY A 677 32.54 -7.19 -11.89
N VAL A 678 32.83 -5.90 -12.12
CA VAL A 678 32.31 -4.78 -11.31
C VAL A 678 31.13 -4.14 -12.04
N ASP A 679 29.92 -4.57 -11.70
CA ASP A 679 28.70 -4.15 -12.38
C ASP A 679 27.82 -3.25 -11.48
N LEU A 680 27.09 -2.33 -12.10
CA LEU A 680 26.13 -1.46 -11.42
C LEU A 680 24.80 -1.39 -12.17
N MET A 681 23.74 -1.87 -11.50
CA MET A 681 22.36 -1.76 -12.00
C MET A 681 21.80 -0.35 -11.77
N LEU A 682 21.37 0.29 -12.85
CA LEU A 682 20.84 1.65 -12.89
C LEU A 682 19.32 1.64 -12.82
N LYS A 683 18.76 1.54 -11.60
CA LYS A 683 17.31 1.62 -11.36
C LYS A 683 16.79 3.04 -11.60
N ILE A 684 15.48 3.16 -11.87
CA ILE A 684 14.80 4.44 -12.16
C ILE A 684 15.12 5.57 -11.17
N PRO A 685 15.13 5.38 -9.83
CA PRO A 685 15.44 6.47 -8.90
C PRO A 685 16.82 7.11 -9.14
N PHE A 686 17.81 6.31 -9.56
CA PHE A 686 19.12 6.84 -9.90
C PHE A 686 19.13 7.54 -11.25
N LEU A 687 18.43 6.99 -12.24
CA LEU A 687 18.33 7.63 -13.56
C LEU A 687 17.59 8.98 -13.46
N ASP A 688 16.52 9.06 -12.67
CA ASP A 688 15.82 10.31 -12.38
C ASP A 688 16.75 11.31 -11.68
N TYR A 689 17.49 10.86 -10.65
CA TYR A 689 18.50 11.68 -9.99
C TYR A 689 19.55 12.23 -10.97
N VAL A 690 20.05 11.38 -11.88
CA VAL A 690 21.01 11.78 -12.90
C VAL A 690 20.40 12.85 -13.82
N MET A 691 19.16 12.65 -14.27
CA MET A 691 18.49 13.60 -15.16
C MET A 691 18.20 14.93 -14.48
N MET A 692 17.69 14.92 -13.25
CA MET A 692 17.40 16.13 -12.47
C MET A 692 18.67 16.92 -12.15
N ARG A 693 19.73 16.23 -11.74
CA ARG A 693 21.05 16.84 -11.47
C ARG A 693 21.70 17.41 -12.72
N HIS A 694 21.45 16.82 -13.88
CA HIS A 694 21.87 17.33 -15.18
C HIS A 694 21.01 18.49 -15.70
N PHE A 695 19.81 18.72 -15.15
CA PHE A 695 18.97 19.88 -15.47
C PHE A 695 19.08 20.98 -14.40
N GLY A 696 20.12 20.95 -13.57
CA GLY A 696 20.38 21.96 -12.55
C GLY A 696 19.49 21.92 -11.31
N GLU A 697 18.74 20.84 -11.07
CA GLU A 697 17.94 20.71 -9.84
C GLU A 697 18.85 20.45 -8.62
N LEU A 698 18.87 21.41 -7.68
CA LEU A 698 19.82 21.44 -6.55
C LEU A 698 19.31 20.76 -5.26
N GLY A 699 18.04 20.34 -5.22
CA GLY A 699 17.34 19.97 -3.98
C GLY A 699 17.09 18.48 -3.74
N GLU A 700 17.23 17.62 -4.75
CA GLU A 700 16.89 16.20 -4.59
C GLU A 700 18.03 15.38 -3.96
N VAL A 701 17.67 14.61 -2.94
CA VAL A 701 18.58 13.68 -2.26
C VAL A 701 18.30 12.29 -2.78
N LEU A 702 19.32 11.65 -3.36
CA LEU A 702 19.27 10.25 -3.77
C LEU A 702 18.93 9.36 -2.56
N GLN A 703 18.08 8.35 -2.76
CA GLN A 703 17.70 7.42 -1.70
C GLN A 703 18.94 6.80 -1.02
N SER A 704 18.90 6.68 0.31
CA SER A 704 20.01 6.16 1.13
C SER A 704 20.52 4.78 0.67
N SER A 705 19.59 3.88 0.35
CA SER A 705 19.90 2.55 -0.17
C SER A 705 20.67 2.58 -1.49
N TYR A 706 20.46 3.59 -2.33
CA TYR A 706 21.19 3.75 -3.57
C TYR A 706 22.54 4.43 -3.36
N LEU A 707 22.64 5.38 -2.42
CA LEU A 707 23.93 5.94 -1.99
C LEU A 707 24.87 4.83 -1.48
N GLU A 708 24.36 3.88 -0.72
CA GLU A 708 25.12 2.69 -0.28
C GLU A 708 25.60 1.83 -1.46
N ARG A 709 24.76 1.65 -2.49
CA ARG A 709 25.15 0.92 -3.73
C ARG A 709 26.26 1.65 -4.47
N LEU A 710 26.19 2.97 -4.58
CA LEU A 710 27.24 3.79 -5.20
C LEU A 710 28.55 3.75 -4.41
N ASP A 711 28.48 3.81 -3.08
CA ASP A 711 29.66 3.70 -2.22
C ASP A 711 30.30 2.30 -2.30
N ARG A 712 29.48 1.24 -2.42
CA ARG A 712 29.97 -0.13 -2.68
C ARG A 712 30.64 -0.24 -4.05
N PHE A 713 30.02 0.31 -5.09
CA PHE A 713 30.59 0.35 -6.43
C PHE A 713 31.92 1.13 -6.44
N LYS A 714 31.98 2.29 -5.79
CA LYS A 714 33.21 3.08 -5.58
C LYS A 714 34.31 2.24 -4.93
N ALA A 715 33.99 1.52 -3.86
CA ALA A 715 34.95 0.67 -3.14
C ALA A 715 35.45 -0.50 -4.00
N GLN A 716 34.57 -1.13 -4.80
CA GLN A 716 34.94 -2.21 -5.71
C GLN A 716 35.85 -1.71 -6.83
N VAL A 717 35.51 -0.58 -7.45
CA VAL A 717 36.35 0.09 -8.46
C VAL A 717 37.71 0.42 -7.86
N GLN A 718 37.76 1.02 -6.67
CA GLN A 718 39.02 1.33 -5.99
C GLN A 718 39.86 0.08 -5.75
N LYS A 719 39.27 -1.00 -5.22
CA LYS A 719 39.99 -2.24 -4.91
C LYS A 719 40.57 -2.90 -6.15
N ARG A 720 39.84 -2.88 -7.28
CA ARG A 720 40.26 -3.51 -8.54
C ARG A 720 41.24 -2.66 -9.34
N ALA A 721 41.09 -1.34 -9.31
CA ALA A 721 41.94 -0.41 -10.05
C ALA A 721 43.25 -0.06 -9.32
N ALA A 722 43.28 -0.13 -7.97
CA ALA A 722 44.49 0.17 -7.18
C ALA A 722 45.57 -0.93 -7.25
N SER A 723 45.21 -2.18 -7.60
CA SER A 723 46.11 -3.35 -7.61
C SER A 723 47.23 -3.31 -8.66
N GLY A 724 47.35 -2.23 -9.44
CA GLY A 724 48.41 -2.02 -10.43
C GLY A 724 49.09 -0.65 -10.38
N ALA A 725 48.92 0.12 -9.29
CA ALA A 725 49.60 1.41 -9.12
C ALA A 725 50.94 1.24 -8.40
N ASP A 726 52.02 1.79 -8.97
CA ASP A 726 53.35 1.91 -8.34
C ASP A 726 53.21 2.51 -6.92
N SER A 727 53.71 1.81 -5.90
CA SER A 727 53.59 2.22 -4.48
C SER A 727 54.23 3.57 -4.15
N ASP A 728 55.11 4.07 -5.03
CA ASP A 728 55.98 5.21 -4.76
C ASP A 728 55.49 6.51 -5.43
N ARG A 729 54.32 6.49 -6.08
CA ARG A 729 53.76 7.63 -6.82
C ARG A 729 52.39 8.05 -6.28
N ILE A 730 52.25 9.34 -5.99
CA ILE A 730 50.98 9.97 -5.61
C ILE A 730 50.47 10.81 -6.77
N MET A 731 49.22 10.62 -7.18
CA MET A 731 48.55 11.50 -8.15
C MET A 731 47.63 12.48 -7.42
N LEU A 732 47.75 13.76 -7.76
CA LEU A 732 46.77 14.79 -7.44
C LEU A 732 45.98 15.17 -8.68
N VAL A 733 44.67 15.33 -8.50
CA VAL A 733 43.79 15.92 -9.50
C VAL A 733 43.32 17.27 -8.99
N ARG A 734 43.57 18.33 -9.78
CA ARG A 734 43.18 19.70 -9.48
C ARG A 734 42.10 20.16 -10.46
N LEU A 735 40.97 20.62 -9.94
CA LEU A 735 39.95 21.27 -10.77
C LEU A 735 40.43 22.68 -11.15
N LYS A 736 40.57 22.94 -12.45
CA LYS A 736 40.89 24.26 -12.99
C LYS A 736 39.64 25.14 -13.06
N THR A 737 39.84 26.43 -13.30
CA THR A 737 38.76 27.42 -13.52
C THR A 737 37.97 27.17 -14.80
N ASP A 738 38.54 26.44 -15.76
CA ASP A 738 37.86 25.95 -16.97
C ASP A 738 37.11 24.62 -16.75
N HIS A 739 37.02 24.16 -15.50
CA HIS A 739 36.35 22.93 -15.09
C HIS A 739 36.93 21.63 -15.64
N THR A 740 38.17 21.69 -16.15
CA THR A 740 38.96 20.50 -16.48
C THR A 740 39.77 20.02 -15.29
N PHE A 741 40.05 18.73 -15.25
CA PHE A 741 40.94 18.12 -14.27
C PHE A 741 42.39 18.19 -14.75
N ARG A 742 43.27 18.80 -13.96
CA ARG A 742 44.72 18.79 -14.18
C ARG A 742 45.36 17.71 -13.32
N ARG A 743 46.22 16.88 -13.91
CA ARG A 743 46.89 15.78 -13.21
C ARG A 743 48.30 16.18 -12.85
N GLN A 744 48.69 15.91 -11.60
CA GLN A 744 50.05 16.09 -11.14
C GLN A 744 50.51 14.81 -10.45
N HIS A 745 51.60 14.24 -10.93
CA HIS A 745 52.25 13.08 -10.34
C HIS A 745 53.40 13.54 -9.45
N TYR A 746 53.46 13.00 -8.25
CA TYR A 746 54.49 13.23 -7.25
C TYR A 746 55.17 11.90 -6.96
N ALA A 747 56.50 11.86 -7.03
CA ALA A 747 57.30 10.70 -6.63
C ALA A 747 58.44 11.18 -5.73
N VAL A 748 58.79 10.39 -4.72
CA VAL A 748 59.94 10.67 -3.86
C VAL A 748 61.07 9.73 -4.25
N ASN A 749 62.15 10.28 -4.78
CA ASN A 749 63.34 9.52 -5.16
C ASN A 749 64.59 10.19 -4.58
N ASN A 750 65.42 9.45 -3.86
CA ASN A 750 66.68 9.95 -3.27
C ASN A 750 66.54 11.28 -2.50
N ASN A 751 65.56 11.40 -1.60
CA ASN A 751 65.25 12.63 -0.85
C ASN A 751 64.90 13.86 -1.72
N ARG A 752 64.55 13.66 -3.00
CA ARG A 752 64.03 14.71 -3.90
C ARG A 752 62.59 14.39 -4.29
N LEU A 753 61.76 15.43 -4.34
CA LEU A 753 60.39 15.35 -4.80
C LEU A 753 60.37 15.64 -6.31
N GLU A 754 60.05 14.62 -7.11
CA GLU A 754 59.83 14.76 -8.54
C GLU A 754 58.36 15.08 -8.80
N VAL A 755 58.09 16.11 -9.60
CA VAL A 755 56.73 16.53 -9.96
C VAL A 755 56.59 16.53 -11.47
N THR A 756 55.64 15.73 -11.99
CA THR A 756 55.29 15.71 -13.41
C THR A 756 53.87 16.20 -13.60
N ASP A 757 53.70 17.19 -14.46
CA ASP A 757 52.39 17.78 -14.77
C ASP A 757 51.90 17.22 -16.10
N VAL A 758 50.74 16.57 -16.10
CA VAL A 758 50.14 15.96 -17.29
C VAL A 758 48.84 16.70 -17.57
N LEU A 759 48.87 17.48 -18.65
CA LEU A 759 47.70 18.24 -19.15
C LEU A 759 46.53 17.33 -19.49
#